data_AF-A0A3M7LE58-F1
#
_entry.id   AF-A0A3M7LE58-F1
#
_cell.length_a   1.000
_cell.length_b   1.000
_cell.length_c   1.000
_cell.angle_alpha   90.00
_cell.angle_beta   90.00
_cell.angle_gamma   90.00
#
_symmetry.space_group_name_H-M   'P 1'
#
loop_
_entity.id
_entity.type
_entity.pdbx_description
1 polymer ?
#
loop_
_entity_poly.entity_id
_entity_poly.type
_entity_poly.pdbx_seq_one_letter_code
_entity_poly.pdbx_strand_id
1 'polypeptide(L)'
;MIASHCYHSQISSANVGMTSPIPSISALATYTNMPVSIQTGIPNISNDLFSVPTNNKAVTINMSLNYHAGSLTEGGWIGEVGSGWSLLGPSVISREIMNDFDEAFDDTSFFNYIKNPFDDIYIFNIPGDTGKFRFIRNIGNNTFQLVKVTPSNAKIEYTRTSNSATLIIDSFTITNDKGIKYKFETYSTHTMSVWQSTPGILGPLRTASKKYRSAFYLTSILDENNQELVKCNYIEDINYEIGTPFVDSYTKKLSQIEIKDQGIIQLEYGKDESVVGNLNKKYDKFYVKSLTLKTSDNRFVSKYILNYIDSDARKLQSLSKVDKNEAIVEKTSYEYEQVQMQTSVGFVYKLLPIKKIILPTGGTIQYDFDMVPNYPVFDKGMLHIKRVKYFDNQNITTSPSKVEEYDYRDFNNPNNSSAYFVSDGTFDGTTPANPSIIYKNVKISDGNGYTKYYFIAPDAYPEEPYDVGGTFLFWPNYLMTRAGLIQKKEIYNSNNQKQTEESFEYVFRDTPYPKFFMINSGFANFYVKPMLVLNQKISSKAYFNSGYSETKKEITNNDNQLVEKEVETTFDGQIKETAYFYATEKGNQKLINANILGVPLETIATSKKNSSDPGKILLKKETKYESTTHNFPTSMIIYDIPNNITSTEATFNQYGTKGNLEQYTTKEGVPVTLVWGYKKTQPIAKIEGATYAQVAPYIADIVSKSDLDVDAASEKILLSALDTFRNNANLIGTQITTYTYDPLIGATTITPPSGAREIYQYDLGNRLESVVDERGNILKEYQYNYKH
;
A
#
# COMPACT_ATOMS: atom_id res chain seq x y z
N MET A 1 -31.35 29.33 26.94
CA MET A 1 -31.27 30.13 25.69
C MET A 1 -30.17 31.20 25.70
N ILE A 2 -29.66 31.65 26.87
CA ILE A 2 -28.61 32.70 26.96
C ILE A 2 -27.18 32.13 26.99
N ALA A 3 -26.98 30.87 27.41
CA ALA A 3 -25.65 30.22 27.43
C ALA A 3 -25.09 29.84 26.04
N SER A 4 -25.96 29.60 25.04
CA SER A 4 -25.52 29.27 23.67
C SER A 4 -24.91 30.48 22.94
N HIS A 5 -25.31 31.71 23.30
CA HIS A 5 -24.79 32.93 22.69
C HIS A 5 -23.44 33.40 23.29
N CYS A 6 -23.14 33.05 24.55
CA CYS A 6 -21.81 33.31 25.13
C CYS A 6 -20.73 32.34 24.66
N TYR A 7 -21.09 31.12 24.21
CA TYR A 7 -20.14 30.21 23.57
C TYR A 7 -19.73 30.71 22.16
N HIS A 8 -20.62 31.47 21.50
CA HIS A 8 -20.37 32.03 20.17
C HIS A 8 -19.71 33.43 20.18
N SER A 9 -19.54 34.07 21.35
CA SER A 9 -18.93 35.41 21.46
C SER A 9 -17.47 35.43 21.89
N GLN A 10 -16.82 34.26 22.00
CA GLN A 10 -15.36 34.11 22.14
C GLN A 10 -14.76 33.27 20.98
N ILE A 11 -15.42 33.25 19.82
CA ILE A 11 -14.94 32.52 18.65
C ILE A 11 -13.77 33.30 18.02
N SER A 12 -12.56 33.06 18.52
CA SER A 12 -11.47 32.75 17.60
C SER A 12 -11.95 31.55 16.79
N SER A 13 -11.90 31.60 15.46
CA SER A 13 -12.13 30.38 14.69
C SER A 13 -11.14 29.31 15.16
N ALA A 14 -11.54 28.04 15.07
CA ALA A 14 -10.64 26.92 15.33
C ALA A 14 -9.58 26.75 14.21
N ASN A 15 -9.45 27.71 13.28
CA ASN A 15 -8.85 27.49 11.97
C ASN A 15 -7.42 28.04 11.92
N VAL A 16 -6.60 27.58 12.86
CA VAL A 16 -5.15 27.78 12.86
C VAL A 16 -4.53 26.38 12.98
N GLY A 17 -4.64 25.56 11.94
CA GLY A 17 -4.14 24.19 11.98
C GLY A 17 -4.61 23.30 10.84
N MET A 18 -4.08 22.07 10.81
CA MET A 18 -4.51 21.01 9.92
C MET A 18 -5.53 20.13 10.61
N THR A 19 -6.69 19.90 9.99
CA THR A 19 -7.63 18.87 10.47
C THR A 19 -7.30 17.56 9.80
N SER A 20 -6.81 16.60 10.59
CA SER A 20 -6.65 15.23 10.13
C SER A 20 -8.03 14.59 9.95
N PRO A 21 -8.18 13.68 8.98
CA PRO A 21 -9.36 12.84 8.86
C PRO A 21 -9.69 12.12 10.17
N ILE A 22 -10.90 11.55 10.27
CA ILE A 22 -11.26 10.65 11.37
C ILE A 22 -10.16 9.61 11.63
N PRO A 23 -9.97 9.16 12.88
CA PRO A 23 -8.81 8.37 13.29
C PRO A 23 -8.51 7.16 12.43
N SER A 24 -9.55 6.44 11.96
CA SER A 24 -9.42 5.28 11.07
C SER A 24 -8.74 5.60 9.73
N ILE A 25 -8.80 6.86 9.28
CA ILE A 25 -8.28 7.35 7.99
C ILE A 25 -6.99 8.17 8.18
N SER A 26 -6.81 8.78 9.36
CA SER A 26 -5.57 9.47 9.77
C SER A 26 -4.32 8.58 9.75
N ALA A 27 -4.53 7.27 9.81
CA ALA A 27 -3.46 6.29 9.66
C ALA A 27 -2.67 6.50 8.37
N LEU A 28 -3.35 6.65 7.22
CA LEU A 28 -2.71 6.79 5.91
C LEU A 28 -1.85 8.04 5.81
N ALA A 29 -2.34 9.15 6.36
CA ALA A 29 -1.57 10.37 6.53
C ALA A 29 -0.28 10.12 7.32
N THR A 30 -0.39 9.40 8.44
CA THR A 30 0.75 9.06 9.29
C THR A 30 1.80 8.23 8.54
N TYR A 31 1.41 7.17 7.85
CA TYR A 31 2.34 6.34 7.06
C TYR A 31 3.02 7.10 5.91
N THR A 32 2.37 8.14 5.38
CA THR A 32 2.95 8.97 4.30
C THR A 32 3.87 10.07 4.85
N ASN A 33 3.51 10.66 6.00
CA ASN A 33 4.24 11.77 6.63
C ASN A 33 5.44 11.29 7.45
N MET A 34 5.33 10.12 8.07
CA MET A 34 6.40 9.46 8.80
C MET A 34 6.45 7.99 8.42
N PRO A 35 7.13 7.64 7.31
CA PRO A 35 7.18 6.27 6.82
C PRO A 35 7.78 5.29 7.83
N VAL A 36 7.32 4.03 7.80
CA VAL A 36 7.97 2.93 8.52
C VAL A 36 9.34 2.70 7.92
N SER A 37 10.40 3.08 8.63
CA SER A 37 11.77 2.96 8.14
C SER A 37 12.79 3.02 9.27
N ILE A 38 14.00 2.55 8.96
CA ILE A 38 15.16 2.72 9.84
C ILE A 38 15.44 4.22 10.06
N GLN A 39 15.25 5.05 9.02
CA GLN A 39 15.53 6.49 9.08
C GLN A 39 14.59 7.26 10.01
N THR A 40 13.34 6.84 10.17
CA THR A 40 12.39 7.46 11.12
C THR A 40 12.46 6.81 12.50
N GLY A 41 13.11 5.65 12.61
CA GLY A 41 13.12 4.85 13.84
C GLY A 41 11.79 4.19 14.14
N ILE A 42 10.90 4.06 13.16
CA ILE A 42 9.60 3.40 13.29
C ILE A 42 9.71 1.95 12.79
N PRO A 43 9.48 0.94 13.65
CA PRO A 43 9.55 -0.46 13.25
C PRO A 43 8.31 -0.87 12.43
N ASN A 44 8.48 -1.85 11.54
CA ASN A 44 7.36 -2.44 10.80
C ASN A 44 6.69 -3.53 11.64
N ILE A 45 5.48 -3.25 12.13
CA ILE A 45 4.68 -4.18 12.92
C ILE A 45 3.33 -4.37 12.22
N SER A 46 3.10 -5.55 11.65
CA SER A 46 1.89 -5.88 10.92
C SER A 46 1.44 -7.32 11.15
N ASN A 47 0.14 -7.57 10.96
CA ASN A 47 -0.45 -8.90 10.86
C ASN A 47 -1.24 -8.98 9.56
N ASP A 48 -0.82 -9.87 8.67
CA ASP A 48 -1.58 -10.17 7.46
C ASP A 48 -2.81 -11.00 7.84
N LEU A 49 -4.00 -10.55 7.45
CA LEU A 49 -5.25 -11.22 7.78
C LEU A 49 -5.71 -12.09 6.63
N PHE A 50 -6.22 -11.46 5.56
CA PHE A 50 -6.73 -12.14 4.37
C PHE A 50 -6.04 -11.63 3.12
N SER A 51 -5.74 -12.54 2.20
CA SER A 51 -5.26 -12.22 0.86
C SER A 51 -6.11 -13.01 -0.12
N VAL A 52 -7.01 -12.33 -0.83
CA VAL A 52 -7.99 -12.97 -1.71
C VAL A 52 -7.77 -12.51 -3.15
N PRO A 53 -7.44 -13.41 -4.09
CA PRO A 53 -7.24 -13.05 -5.48
C PRO A 53 -8.57 -12.61 -6.13
N THR A 54 -8.47 -11.83 -7.20
CA THR A 54 -9.60 -11.55 -8.09
C THR A 54 -9.48 -12.38 -9.37
N ASN A 55 -10.48 -12.29 -10.27
CA ASN A 55 -10.38 -12.88 -11.61
C ASN A 55 -9.28 -12.23 -12.48
N ASN A 56 -8.70 -11.11 -12.04
CA ASN A 56 -7.54 -10.50 -12.66
C ASN A 56 -6.29 -10.74 -11.80
N LYS A 57 -5.27 -11.39 -12.38
CA LYS A 57 -4.02 -11.74 -11.67
C LYS A 57 -3.23 -10.51 -11.17
N ALA A 58 -3.47 -9.33 -11.72
CA ALA A 58 -2.83 -8.10 -11.27
C ALA A 58 -3.44 -7.55 -9.96
N VAL A 59 -4.61 -8.05 -9.54
CA VAL A 59 -5.37 -7.51 -8.41
C VAL A 59 -5.64 -8.61 -7.39
N THR A 60 -5.19 -8.36 -6.16
CA THR A 60 -5.46 -9.18 -4.98
C THR A 60 -5.91 -8.25 -3.86
N ILE A 61 -6.96 -8.62 -3.13
CA ILE A 61 -7.46 -7.88 -1.98
C ILE A 61 -6.75 -8.37 -0.73
N ASN A 62 -5.92 -7.49 -0.16
CA ASN A 62 -5.19 -7.75 1.07
C ASN A 62 -5.83 -6.97 2.21
N MET A 63 -6.13 -7.67 3.30
CA MET A 63 -6.51 -7.10 4.58
C MET A 63 -5.36 -7.33 5.56
N SER A 64 -4.90 -6.28 6.23
CA SER A 64 -3.83 -6.36 7.22
C SER A 64 -4.10 -5.42 8.37
N LEU A 65 -3.65 -5.80 9.56
CA LEU A 65 -3.69 -4.98 10.73
C LEU A 65 -2.28 -4.45 11.00
N ASN A 66 -2.08 -3.14 10.94
CA ASN A 66 -0.77 -2.51 10.99
C ASN A 66 -0.65 -1.55 12.17
N TYR A 67 0.49 -1.58 12.84
CA TYR A 67 0.79 -0.73 13.97
C TYR A 67 1.82 0.34 13.60
N HIS A 68 1.54 1.58 13.98
CA HIS A 68 2.43 2.70 13.76
C HIS A 68 2.60 3.51 15.05
N ALA A 69 3.80 3.49 15.62
CA ALA A 69 4.09 4.22 16.86
C ALA A 69 3.88 5.74 16.72
N GLY A 70 4.01 6.27 15.50
CA GLY A 70 3.72 7.67 15.19
C GLY A 70 2.26 8.09 15.26
N SER A 71 1.34 7.12 15.22
CA SER A 71 -0.10 7.40 15.35
C SER A 71 -0.51 7.57 16.81
N LEU A 72 0.40 7.30 17.76
CA LEU A 72 0.14 7.52 19.18
C LEU A 72 0.17 9.02 19.47
N THR A 73 -0.85 9.48 20.17
CA THR A 73 -0.98 10.87 20.59
C THR A 73 -1.51 10.90 22.01
N GLU A 74 -0.95 11.77 22.85
CA GLU A 74 -1.45 11.96 24.21
C GLU A 74 -2.80 12.68 24.15
N GLY A 75 -3.87 12.00 24.57
CA GLY A 75 -5.23 12.53 24.49
C GLY A 75 -5.72 12.82 23.07
N GLY A 76 -5.17 12.16 22.04
CA GLY A 76 -5.73 12.19 20.70
C GLY A 76 -6.76 11.09 20.47
N TRP A 77 -7.42 11.14 19.31
CA TRP A 77 -8.51 10.24 18.99
C TRP A 77 -8.01 8.87 18.52
N ILE A 78 -8.57 7.80 19.09
CA ILE A 78 -8.24 6.41 18.76
C ILE A 78 -9.27 5.82 17.79
N GLY A 79 -8.81 5.07 16.79
CA GLY A 79 -9.67 4.41 15.81
C GLY A 79 -10.35 3.12 16.29
N GLU A 80 -11.02 2.46 15.35
CA GLU A 80 -11.87 1.28 15.57
C GLU A 80 -11.11 -0.02 15.93
N VAL A 81 -9.78 -0.05 15.80
CA VAL A 81 -8.94 -1.21 16.14
C VAL A 81 -7.95 -0.92 17.27
N GLY A 82 -8.14 0.18 17.99
CA GLY A 82 -7.33 0.54 19.17
C GLY A 82 -6.10 1.38 18.86
N SER A 83 -5.46 1.86 19.92
CA SER A 83 -4.41 2.89 19.84
C SER A 83 -3.18 2.41 19.08
N GLY A 84 -2.72 3.22 18.12
CA GLY A 84 -1.57 2.93 17.24
C GLY A 84 -1.86 1.91 16.14
N TRP A 85 -2.99 1.20 16.18
CA TRP A 85 -3.37 0.20 15.17
C TRP A 85 -4.26 0.78 14.08
N SER A 86 -4.17 0.19 12.89
CA SER A 86 -5.00 0.54 11.74
C SER A 86 -5.28 -0.70 10.92
N LEU A 87 -6.56 -0.91 10.58
CA LEU A 87 -6.98 -1.95 9.65
C LEU A 87 -6.81 -1.40 8.23
N LEU A 88 -5.79 -1.88 7.52
CA LEU A 88 -5.61 -1.58 6.12
C LEU A 88 -6.35 -2.63 5.30
N GLY A 89 -7.16 -2.15 4.36
CA GLY A 89 -8.02 -2.98 3.53
C GLY A 89 -8.26 -2.33 2.18
N PRO A 90 -9.52 -2.21 1.70
CA PRO A 90 -9.77 -1.55 0.45
C PRO A 90 -9.38 -0.08 0.53
N SER A 91 -9.01 0.45 -0.63
CA SER A 91 -8.52 1.79 -0.82
C SER A 91 -9.44 2.87 -0.27
N VAL A 92 -8.85 3.95 0.26
CA VAL A 92 -9.54 5.19 0.59
C VAL A 92 -8.67 6.37 0.13
N ILE A 93 -9.32 7.44 -0.28
CA ILE A 93 -8.68 8.74 -0.48
C ILE A 93 -8.99 9.58 0.75
N SER A 94 -7.96 9.82 1.54
CA SER A 94 -7.96 10.70 2.69
C SER A 94 -7.74 12.14 2.26
N ARG A 95 -8.35 13.11 2.95
CA ARG A 95 -8.12 14.55 2.72
C ARG A 95 -7.61 15.19 4.01
N GLU A 96 -6.43 15.79 3.93
CA GLU A 96 -5.88 16.68 4.97
C GLU A 96 -6.30 18.11 4.62
N ILE A 97 -7.02 18.77 5.54
CA ILE A 97 -7.47 20.15 5.37
C ILE A 97 -6.40 21.11 5.87
N MET A 98 -6.04 22.11 5.08
CA MET A 98 -5.06 23.14 5.44
C MET A 98 -5.79 24.45 5.78
N ASN A 99 -5.81 24.83 7.06
CA ASN A 99 -6.60 25.97 7.57
C ASN A 99 -8.11 25.78 7.37
N ASP A 100 -8.69 26.39 6.33
CA ASP A 100 -10.09 26.25 5.92
C ASP A 100 -10.17 25.34 4.69
N PHE A 101 -11.20 24.48 4.59
CA PHE A 101 -11.34 23.61 3.44
C PHE A 101 -11.53 24.41 2.14
N ASP A 102 -10.95 23.91 1.05
CA ASP A 102 -10.84 24.65 -0.21
C ASP A 102 -12.17 25.19 -0.75
N GLU A 103 -13.28 24.49 -0.53
CA GLU A 103 -14.61 24.85 -1.01
C GLU A 103 -15.40 25.81 -0.11
N ALA A 104 -14.76 26.41 0.92
CA ALA A 104 -15.45 27.27 1.89
C ALA A 104 -16.19 28.47 1.25
N PHE A 105 -15.75 28.94 0.08
CA PHE A 105 -16.37 30.01 -0.69
C PHE A 105 -17.09 29.47 -1.94
N ASP A 106 -18.29 28.92 -1.75
CA ASP A 106 -19.08 28.17 -2.74
C ASP A 106 -20.26 28.93 -3.37
N ASP A 107 -20.48 30.19 -2.98
CA ASP A 107 -21.59 31.02 -3.47
C ASP A 107 -21.09 32.38 -4.00
N THR A 108 -21.22 32.61 -5.30
CA THR A 108 -20.82 33.87 -5.95
C THR A 108 -21.71 35.06 -5.60
N SER A 109 -22.92 34.82 -5.06
CA SER A 109 -23.86 35.87 -4.66
C SER A 109 -23.57 36.42 -3.27
N PHE A 110 -22.75 35.71 -2.49
CA PHE A 110 -22.35 36.16 -1.16
C PHE A 110 -21.47 37.41 -1.26
N PHE A 111 -21.83 38.46 -0.53
CA PHE A 111 -21.21 39.79 -0.65
C PHE A 111 -19.71 39.84 -0.35
N ASN A 112 -19.18 38.85 0.40
CA ASN A 112 -17.75 38.67 0.69
C ASN A 112 -17.14 37.48 -0.04
N TYR A 113 -17.74 37.02 -1.15
CA TYR A 113 -17.18 35.94 -1.95
C TYR A 113 -15.76 36.30 -2.42
N ILE A 114 -14.82 35.40 -2.13
CA ILE A 114 -13.45 35.47 -2.61
C ILE A 114 -13.07 34.19 -3.33
N LYS A 115 -12.12 34.32 -4.25
CA LYS A 115 -11.48 33.19 -4.90
C LYS A 115 -10.25 32.78 -4.08
N ASN A 116 -10.44 31.96 -3.05
CA ASN A 116 -9.37 31.45 -2.20
C ASN A 116 -8.43 30.49 -2.97
N PRO A 117 -7.14 30.43 -2.58
CA PRO A 117 -6.23 29.38 -3.04
C PRO A 117 -6.71 28.00 -2.56
N PHE A 118 -6.29 26.95 -3.27
CA PHE A 118 -6.53 25.57 -2.89
C PHE A 118 -5.24 24.97 -2.33
N ASP A 119 -5.26 24.47 -1.11
CA ASP A 119 -4.10 23.91 -0.42
C ASP A 119 -4.32 22.62 0.35
N ASP A 120 -5.54 22.07 0.31
CA ASP A 120 -5.81 20.73 0.83
C ASP A 120 -5.01 19.64 0.09
N ILE A 121 -4.58 18.63 0.86
CA ILE A 121 -3.82 17.48 0.34
C ILE A 121 -4.69 16.24 0.36
N TYR A 122 -4.80 15.59 -0.79
CA TYR A 122 -5.44 14.30 -0.95
C TYR A 122 -4.40 13.20 -0.93
N ILE A 123 -4.60 12.17 -0.10
CA ILE A 123 -3.70 11.03 0.05
C ILE A 123 -4.47 9.79 -0.39
N PHE A 124 -3.97 9.09 -1.40
CA PHE A 124 -4.58 7.85 -1.88
C PHE A 124 -3.67 6.65 -1.61
N ASN A 125 -4.30 5.51 -1.41
CA ASN A 125 -3.63 4.21 -1.37
C ASN A 125 -4.44 3.23 -2.23
N ILE A 126 -3.84 2.73 -3.30
CA ILE A 126 -4.36 1.64 -4.10
C ILE A 126 -3.35 0.48 -4.10
N PRO A 127 -3.77 -0.77 -4.36
CA PRO A 127 -2.84 -1.88 -4.47
C PRO A 127 -1.67 -1.57 -5.41
N GLY A 128 -0.46 -1.53 -4.86
CA GLY A 128 0.79 -1.28 -5.58
C GLY A 128 1.14 0.19 -5.84
N ASP A 129 0.30 1.16 -5.47
CA ASP A 129 0.60 2.59 -5.66
C ASP A 129 -0.04 3.45 -4.55
N THR A 130 0.73 4.36 -3.97
CA THR A 130 0.26 5.29 -2.95
C THR A 130 0.87 6.65 -3.20
N GLY A 131 0.11 7.70 -2.93
CA GLY A 131 0.63 9.02 -3.18
C GLY A 131 -0.26 10.14 -2.69
N LYS A 132 0.25 11.35 -2.91
CA LYS A 132 -0.41 12.61 -2.60
C LYS A 132 -0.68 13.39 -3.87
N PHE A 133 -1.83 14.04 -3.93
CA PHE A 133 -2.15 15.04 -4.94
C PHE A 133 -2.92 16.19 -4.33
N ARG A 134 -2.99 17.31 -5.04
CA ARG A 134 -3.78 18.48 -4.66
C ARG A 134 -4.36 19.16 -5.89
N PHE A 135 -5.25 20.10 -5.67
CA PHE A 135 -5.72 21.01 -6.70
C PHE A 135 -5.04 22.37 -6.54
N ILE A 136 -4.72 23.01 -7.66
CA ILE A 136 -4.24 24.39 -7.70
C ILE A 136 -5.28 25.22 -8.45
N ARG A 137 -5.79 26.26 -7.79
CA ARG A 137 -6.73 27.21 -8.39
C ARG A 137 -5.98 28.37 -9.03
N ASN A 138 -6.23 28.63 -10.30
CA ASN A 138 -5.90 29.90 -10.92
C ASN A 138 -6.96 30.94 -10.52
N ILE A 139 -6.59 31.86 -9.61
CA ILE A 139 -7.50 32.86 -9.05
C ILE A 139 -8.09 33.79 -10.12
N GLY A 140 -7.28 34.20 -11.11
CA GLY A 140 -7.75 35.09 -12.18
C GLY A 140 -8.87 34.45 -13.00
N ASN A 141 -8.61 33.25 -13.53
CA ASN A 141 -9.50 32.57 -14.48
C ASN A 141 -10.53 31.64 -13.83
N ASN A 142 -10.42 31.39 -12.52
CA ASN A 142 -11.22 30.39 -11.80
C ASN A 142 -11.12 28.97 -12.38
N THR A 143 -9.95 28.59 -12.87
CA THR A 143 -9.66 27.25 -13.38
C THR A 143 -8.88 26.44 -12.34
N PHE A 144 -8.98 25.12 -12.40
CA PHE A 144 -8.39 24.20 -11.43
C PHE A 144 -7.53 23.16 -12.13
N GLN A 145 -6.34 22.91 -11.59
CA GLN A 145 -5.41 21.91 -12.10
C GLN A 145 -5.10 20.90 -10.99
N LEU A 146 -5.22 19.61 -11.30
CA LEU A 146 -4.74 18.54 -10.43
C LEU A 146 -3.22 18.41 -10.56
N VAL A 147 -2.52 18.40 -9.43
CA VAL A 147 -1.07 18.23 -9.34
C VAL A 147 -0.74 17.07 -8.42
N LYS A 148 0.04 16.11 -8.92
CA LYS A 148 0.59 15.02 -8.10
C LYS A 148 1.76 15.58 -7.27
N VAL A 149 1.63 15.51 -5.95
CA VAL A 149 2.65 15.97 -5.00
C VAL A 149 3.73 14.92 -4.85
N THR A 150 3.35 13.64 -4.81
CA THR A 150 4.30 12.53 -4.90
C THR A 150 4.33 11.96 -6.32
N PRO A 151 5.47 11.40 -6.74
CA PRO A 151 5.56 10.71 -8.02
C PRO A 151 4.61 9.50 -8.06
N SER A 152 3.82 9.36 -9.13
CA SER A 152 2.92 8.22 -9.34
C SER A 152 2.50 8.13 -10.81
N ASN A 153 2.34 6.91 -11.31
CA ASN A 153 1.86 6.61 -12.67
C ASN A 153 0.34 6.44 -12.75
N ALA A 154 -0.35 6.52 -11.62
CA ALA A 154 -1.78 6.43 -11.60
C ALA A 154 -2.42 7.64 -12.31
N LYS A 155 -3.38 7.39 -13.21
CA LYS A 155 -4.22 8.43 -13.77
C LYS A 155 -5.34 8.74 -12.78
N ILE A 156 -5.44 10.01 -12.37
CA ILE A 156 -6.45 10.47 -11.41
C ILE A 156 -7.50 11.29 -12.16
N GLU A 157 -8.71 10.77 -12.20
CA GLU A 157 -9.88 11.42 -12.78
C GLU A 157 -10.89 11.72 -11.67
N TYR A 158 -11.72 12.74 -11.86
CA TYR A 158 -12.73 13.13 -10.88
C TYR A 158 -14.00 13.63 -11.55
N THR A 159 -15.11 13.50 -10.84
CA THR A 159 -16.37 14.18 -11.18
C THR A 159 -16.62 15.31 -10.17
N ARG A 160 -17.41 16.31 -10.57
CA ARG A 160 -17.64 17.50 -9.74
C ARG A 160 -19.08 17.97 -9.85
N THR A 161 -19.52 18.63 -8.79
CA THR A 161 -20.79 19.36 -8.80
C THR A 161 -20.67 20.55 -9.74
N SER A 162 -21.75 20.84 -10.47
CA SER A 162 -21.84 22.04 -11.29
C SER A 162 -21.99 23.27 -10.38
N ASN A 163 -20.85 23.86 -10.01
CA ASN A 163 -20.75 25.06 -9.20
C ASN A 163 -19.79 26.05 -9.90
N SER A 164 -20.24 27.29 -10.08
CA SER A 164 -19.49 28.36 -10.76
C SER A 164 -18.55 29.13 -9.82
N ALA A 165 -18.79 29.06 -8.51
CA ALA A 165 -17.94 29.69 -7.50
C ALA A 165 -16.63 28.91 -7.34
N THR A 166 -16.72 27.60 -7.06
CA THR A 166 -15.58 26.78 -6.67
C THR A 166 -15.64 25.35 -7.22
N LEU A 167 -14.59 24.57 -6.98
CA LEU A 167 -14.51 23.16 -7.36
C LEU A 167 -14.97 22.27 -6.20
N ILE A 168 -16.10 21.58 -6.36
CA ILE A 168 -16.64 20.64 -5.36
C ILE A 168 -16.60 19.22 -5.94
N ILE A 169 -15.76 18.34 -5.39
CA ILE A 169 -15.47 17.01 -5.95
C ILE A 169 -16.45 15.94 -5.49
N ASP A 170 -17.17 15.29 -6.41
CA ASP A 170 -18.18 14.27 -6.10
C ASP A 170 -17.61 12.85 -6.01
N SER A 171 -16.66 12.51 -6.87
CA SER A 171 -16.04 11.18 -6.90
C SER A 171 -14.68 11.21 -7.58
N PHE A 172 -13.89 10.16 -7.34
CA PHE A 172 -12.64 9.93 -8.05
C PHE A 172 -12.66 8.58 -8.79
N THR A 173 -11.93 8.52 -9.89
CA THR A 173 -11.48 7.27 -10.52
C THR A 173 -9.97 7.31 -10.60
N ILE A 174 -9.29 6.41 -9.90
CA ILE A 174 -7.83 6.24 -10.02
C ILE A 174 -7.58 5.02 -10.89
N THR A 175 -6.81 5.16 -11.97
CA THR A 175 -6.40 4.03 -12.82
C THR A 175 -4.91 3.79 -12.64
N ASN A 176 -4.49 2.61 -12.21
CA ASN A 176 -3.06 2.30 -12.07
C ASN A 176 -2.39 2.09 -13.43
N ASP A 177 -1.08 1.88 -13.43
CA ASP A 177 -0.25 1.66 -14.62
C ASP A 177 -0.48 0.30 -15.31
N LYS A 178 -1.39 -0.53 -14.80
CA LYS A 178 -1.87 -1.78 -15.41
C LYS A 178 -3.29 -1.64 -15.98
N GLY A 179 -3.86 -0.44 -15.97
CA GLY A 179 -5.21 -0.16 -16.47
C GLY A 179 -6.36 -0.55 -15.53
N ILE A 180 -6.06 -0.98 -14.30
CA ILE A 180 -7.07 -1.32 -13.29
C ILE A 180 -7.64 -0.04 -12.71
N LYS A 181 -8.98 0.05 -12.65
CA LYS A 181 -9.71 1.26 -12.24
C LYS A 181 -10.30 1.09 -10.86
N TYR A 182 -10.00 2.04 -9.98
CA TYR A 182 -10.48 2.12 -8.60
C TYR A 182 -11.48 3.27 -8.51
N LYS A 183 -12.75 2.95 -8.23
CA LYS A 183 -13.86 3.92 -8.17
C LYS A 183 -14.10 4.35 -6.74
N PHE A 184 -14.11 5.66 -6.49
CA PHE A 184 -14.36 6.24 -5.18
C PHE A 184 -15.60 7.14 -5.24
N GLU A 185 -16.77 6.52 -5.14
CA GLU A 185 -18.07 7.18 -5.40
C GLU A 185 -18.90 7.43 -4.14
N THR A 186 -18.35 7.08 -2.97
CA THR A 186 -18.95 7.39 -1.67
C THR A 186 -17.96 8.16 -0.81
N TYR A 187 -18.45 8.99 0.10
CA TYR A 187 -17.61 9.88 0.90
C TYR A 187 -18.19 10.13 2.29
N SER A 188 -17.32 10.58 3.20
CA SER A 188 -17.71 11.12 4.49
C SER A 188 -17.78 12.63 4.46
N THR A 189 -18.67 13.20 5.27
CA THR A 189 -18.77 14.65 5.42
C THR A 189 -18.62 15.05 6.88
N HIS A 190 -17.99 16.19 7.12
CA HIS A 190 -17.81 16.78 8.44
C HIS A 190 -18.17 18.26 8.39
N THR A 191 -18.56 18.81 9.54
CA THR A 191 -18.86 20.23 9.70
C THR A 191 -17.63 20.95 10.24
N MET A 192 -17.34 22.12 9.69
CA MET A 192 -16.30 23.01 10.17
C MET A 192 -16.81 24.44 10.19
N SER A 193 -16.47 25.19 11.23
CA SER A 193 -16.68 26.64 11.26
C SER A 193 -15.60 27.28 10.39
N VAL A 194 -15.97 27.95 9.29
CA VAL A 194 -15.04 28.58 8.34
C VAL A 194 -15.18 30.09 8.32
N TRP A 195 -14.13 30.79 7.89
CA TRP A 195 -14.18 32.24 7.72
C TRP A 195 -15.06 32.64 6.54
N GLN A 196 -15.91 33.66 6.73
CA GLN A 196 -16.73 34.24 5.66
C GLN A 196 -16.17 35.55 5.09
N SER A 197 -15.06 36.05 5.65
CA SER A 197 -14.39 37.29 5.21
C SER A 197 -12.95 37.31 5.71
N THR A 198 -12.06 38.06 5.05
CA THR A 198 -10.71 38.32 5.56
C THR A 198 -10.75 39.06 6.91
N PRO A 199 -10.01 38.62 7.94
CA PRO A 199 -9.91 39.33 9.20
C PRO A 199 -9.37 40.76 9.01
N GLY A 200 -10.07 41.77 9.55
CA GLY A 200 -9.50 43.09 9.81
C GLY A 200 -9.77 44.24 8.84
N ILE A 201 -10.52 44.07 7.73
CA ILE A 201 -10.71 45.18 6.76
C ILE A 201 -12.14 45.75 6.70
N LEU A 202 -13.22 45.02 7.04
CA LEU A 202 -14.60 45.47 6.75
C LEU A 202 -15.71 45.17 7.81
N GLY A 203 -15.40 44.96 9.09
CA GLY A 203 -16.41 44.82 10.15
C GLY A 203 -16.24 43.58 11.04
N PRO A 204 -17.23 43.23 11.88
CA PRO A 204 -17.08 42.14 12.85
C PRO A 204 -16.80 40.82 12.14
N LEU A 205 -15.86 40.06 12.69
CA LEU A 205 -15.47 38.72 12.25
C LEU A 205 -16.73 37.83 12.11
N ARG A 206 -16.97 37.27 10.91
CA ARG A 206 -18.07 36.33 10.66
C ARG A 206 -17.52 34.97 10.28
N THR A 207 -17.96 33.94 11.01
CA THR A 207 -17.73 32.54 10.70
C THR A 207 -19.05 31.85 10.35
N ALA A 208 -19.00 30.76 9.59
CA ALA A 208 -20.17 29.91 9.38
C ALA A 208 -19.81 28.43 9.43
N SER A 209 -20.68 27.63 10.04
CA SER A 209 -20.58 26.18 9.99
C SER A 209 -20.95 25.68 8.60
N LYS A 210 -19.99 25.13 7.87
CA LYS A 210 -20.18 24.53 6.55
C LYS A 210 -19.71 23.08 6.55
N LYS A 211 -20.26 22.29 5.62
CA LYS A 211 -19.90 20.88 5.45
C LYS A 211 -18.90 20.71 4.33
N TYR A 212 -17.93 19.81 4.54
CA TYR A 212 -16.94 19.44 3.55
C TYR A 212 -16.78 17.93 3.48
N ARG A 213 -16.24 17.44 2.35
CA ARG A 213 -15.95 16.02 2.13
C ARG A 213 -14.55 15.71 2.66
N SER A 214 -14.48 14.86 3.69
CA SER A 214 -13.24 14.58 4.42
C SER A 214 -12.50 13.33 3.92
N ALA A 215 -13.20 12.42 3.25
CA ALA A 215 -12.63 11.20 2.69
C ALA A 215 -13.54 10.60 1.63
N PHE A 216 -12.96 9.92 0.64
CA PHE A 216 -13.68 9.19 -0.42
C PHE A 216 -13.29 7.72 -0.37
N TYR A 217 -14.27 6.83 -0.36
CA TYR A 217 -14.07 5.40 -0.16
C TYR A 217 -14.27 4.63 -1.45
N LEU A 218 -13.46 3.59 -1.64
CA LEU A 218 -13.57 2.69 -2.79
C LEU A 218 -14.94 2.03 -2.81
N THR A 219 -15.66 2.12 -3.93
CA THR A 219 -16.95 1.46 -4.16
C THR A 219 -16.80 0.23 -5.05
N SER A 220 -15.91 0.29 -6.06
CA SER A 220 -15.63 -0.84 -6.93
C SER A 220 -14.22 -0.81 -7.54
N ILE A 221 -13.76 -1.99 -7.97
CA ILE A 221 -12.55 -2.16 -8.78
C ILE A 221 -12.95 -2.78 -10.10
N LEU A 222 -12.52 -2.19 -11.21
CA LEU A 222 -12.73 -2.71 -12.56
C LEU A 222 -11.39 -3.10 -13.19
N ASP A 223 -11.40 -4.16 -14.00
CA ASP A 223 -10.24 -4.53 -14.81
C ASP A 223 -9.99 -3.57 -15.99
N GLU A 224 -8.94 -3.84 -16.75
CA GLU A 224 -8.54 -3.05 -17.93
C GLU A 224 -9.55 -3.10 -19.10
N ASN A 225 -10.59 -3.93 -19.01
CA ASN A 225 -11.70 -4.05 -19.96
C ASN A 225 -13.05 -3.60 -19.35
N ASN A 226 -13.02 -2.95 -18.18
CA ASN A 226 -14.20 -2.47 -17.42
C ASN A 226 -15.09 -3.56 -16.81
N GLN A 227 -14.59 -4.78 -16.62
CA GLN A 227 -15.30 -5.80 -15.85
C GLN A 227 -15.11 -5.57 -14.35
N GLU A 228 -16.22 -5.58 -13.59
CA GLU A 228 -16.17 -5.45 -12.14
C GLU A 228 -15.50 -6.68 -11.49
N LEU A 229 -14.44 -6.43 -10.73
CA LEU A 229 -13.68 -7.42 -9.98
C LEU A 229 -14.09 -7.45 -8.50
N VAL A 230 -14.35 -6.27 -7.93
CA VAL A 230 -14.60 -6.09 -6.50
C VAL A 230 -15.65 -5.00 -6.30
N LYS A 231 -16.52 -5.22 -5.31
CA LYS A 231 -17.50 -4.25 -4.83
C LYS A 231 -17.39 -4.11 -3.31
N CYS A 232 -17.42 -2.87 -2.82
CA CYS A 232 -17.32 -2.57 -1.39
C CYS A 232 -18.63 -1.93 -0.90
N ASN A 233 -19.16 -2.46 0.21
CA ASN A 233 -20.35 -1.94 0.86
C ASN A 233 -19.98 -1.28 2.20
N TYR A 234 -20.72 -0.23 2.55
CA TYR A 234 -20.46 0.57 3.74
C TYR A 234 -21.74 0.76 4.57
N ILE A 235 -21.57 0.82 5.89
CA ILE A 235 -22.56 1.32 6.83
C ILE A 235 -22.29 2.82 7.02
N GLU A 236 -23.36 3.62 7.09
CA GLU A 236 -23.28 5.03 7.45
C GLU A 236 -23.51 5.23 8.94
N ASP A 237 -22.64 6.01 9.56
CA ASP A 237 -22.80 6.49 10.92
C ASP A 237 -23.00 8.00 10.94
N ILE A 238 -24.03 8.44 11.66
CA ILE A 238 -24.42 9.83 11.81
C ILE A 238 -24.00 10.31 13.20
N ASN A 239 -23.20 11.35 13.25
CA ASN A 239 -22.83 12.01 14.51
C ASN A 239 -23.54 13.36 14.61
N TYR A 240 -24.04 13.64 15.80
CA TYR A 240 -24.71 14.89 16.13
C TYR A 240 -23.81 15.72 17.03
N GLU A 241 -23.92 17.04 16.92
CA GLU A 241 -23.29 17.93 17.89
C GLU A 241 -23.85 17.66 19.30
N ILE A 242 -22.99 17.77 20.31
CA ILE A 242 -23.37 17.42 21.68
C ILE A 242 -24.54 18.29 22.15
N GLY A 243 -25.66 17.63 22.49
CA GLY A 243 -26.85 18.29 23.02
C GLY A 243 -27.70 19.04 21.99
N THR A 244 -27.46 18.87 20.69
CA THR A 244 -28.26 19.49 19.62
C THR A 244 -28.76 18.44 18.61
N PRO A 245 -29.81 18.76 17.81
CA PRO A 245 -30.24 17.89 16.71
C PRO A 245 -29.42 18.11 15.42
N PHE A 246 -28.39 18.97 15.44
CA PHE A 246 -27.60 19.28 14.26
C PHE A 246 -26.59 18.17 13.99
N VAL A 247 -26.55 17.73 12.73
CA VAL A 247 -25.64 16.67 12.29
C VAL A 247 -24.25 17.26 12.04
N ASP A 248 -23.30 16.81 12.84
CA ASP A 248 -21.88 17.15 12.75
C ASP A 248 -21.20 16.43 11.58
N SER A 249 -21.35 15.10 11.50
CA SER A 249 -20.70 14.30 10.47
C SER A 249 -21.47 13.05 10.03
N TYR A 250 -21.21 12.65 8.78
CA TYR A 250 -21.62 11.37 8.21
C TYR A 250 -20.35 10.58 7.89
N THR A 251 -20.09 9.51 8.64
CA THR A 251 -18.90 8.67 8.47
C THR A 251 -19.26 7.33 7.81
N LYS A 252 -18.33 6.74 7.04
CA LYS A 252 -18.55 5.46 6.38
C LYS A 252 -17.69 4.39 7.04
N LYS A 253 -18.29 3.22 7.29
CA LYS A 253 -17.63 2.05 7.87
C LYS A 253 -17.75 0.88 6.90
N LEU A 254 -16.63 0.31 6.48
CA LEU A 254 -16.62 -0.79 5.53
C LEU A 254 -17.30 -2.01 6.16
N SER A 255 -18.41 -2.48 5.59
CA SER A 255 -19.12 -3.64 6.11
C SER A 255 -18.81 -4.93 5.37
N GLN A 256 -18.55 -4.84 4.06
CA GLN A 256 -18.36 -5.99 3.21
C GLN A 256 -17.53 -5.66 1.97
N ILE A 257 -16.70 -6.60 1.56
CA ILE A 257 -16.00 -6.63 0.27
C ILE A 257 -16.46 -7.88 -0.46
N GLU A 258 -17.13 -7.70 -1.59
CA GLU A 258 -17.52 -8.77 -2.50
C GLU A 258 -16.46 -8.87 -3.60
N ILE A 259 -15.79 -10.00 -3.69
CA ILE A 259 -14.76 -10.28 -4.69
C ILE A 259 -15.39 -11.24 -5.69
N LYS A 260 -15.67 -10.74 -6.88
CA LYS A 260 -16.57 -11.38 -7.84
C LYS A 260 -16.13 -12.81 -8.12
N ASP A 261 -17.05 -13.75 -7.89
CA ASP A 261 -16.88 -15.21 -8.02
C ASP A 261 -15.90 -15.89 -7.07
N GLN A 262 -15.04 -15.13 -6.38
CA GLN A 262 -13.96 -15.66 -5.53
C GLN A 262 -14.41 -15.78 -4.08
N GLY A 263 -14.96 -14.72 -3.49
CA GLY A 263 -15.26 -14.71 -2.06
C GLY A 263 -15.84 -13.41 -1.53
N ILE A 264 -16.15 -13.43 -0.23
CA ILE A 264 -16.70 -12.30 0.51
C ILE A 264 -15.88 -12.11 1.79
N ILE A 265 -15.42 -10.89 2.03
CA ILE A 265 -14.87 -10.49 3.34
C ILE A 265 -15.92 -9.63 4.02
N GLN A 266 -16.38 -10.04 5.21
CA GLN A 266 -17.39 -9.34 5.98
C GLN A 266 -16.80 -8.83 7.29
N LEU A 267 -17.06 -7.57 7.63
CA LEU A 267 -16.62 -6.93 8.87
C LEU A 267 -17.81 -6.80 9.82
N GLU A 268 -17.61 -7.20 11.07
CA GLU A 268 -18.58 -7.02 12.15
C GLU A 268 -18.07 -5.99 13.15
N TYR A 269 -18.93 -5.03 13.52
CA TYR A 269 -18.62 -3.98 14.47
C TYR A 269 -19.39 -4.15 15.77
N GLY A 270 -18.72 -3.89 16.88
CA GLY A 270 -19.33 -3.61 18.18
C GLY A 270 -19.48 -2.10 18.37
N LYS A 271 -20.32 -1.71 19.33
CA LYS A 271 -20.58 -0.31 19.68
C LYS A 271 -20.44 -0.11 21.20
N ASP A 272 -19.66 0.87 21.61
CA ASP A 272 -19.52 1.35 23.00
C ASP A 272 -20.25 2.69 23.15
N GLU A 273 -21.48 2.65 23.66
CA GLU A 273 -22.29 3.85 23.87
C GLU A 273 -21.77 4.74 25.02
N SER A 274 -20.90 4.22 25.90
CA SER A 274 -20.38 4.98 27.03
C SER A 274 -19.41 6.11 26.63
N VAL A 275 -18.96 6.10 25.37
CA VAL A 275 -18.12 7.14 24.76
C VAL A 275 -18.93 8.35 24.33
N VAL A 276 -20.20 8.16 23.96
CA VAL A 276 -21.01 9.21 23.32
C VAL A 276 -21.27 10.34 24.33
N GLY A 277 -20.77 11.54 24.01
CA GLY A 277 -20.86 12.72 24.89
C GLY A 277 -19.87 12.74 26.06
N ASN A 278 -18.98 11.74 26.17
CA ASN A 278 -17.95 11.71 27.20
C ASN A 278 -16.64 12.32 26.67
N LEU A 279 -16.38 13.57 27.04
CA LEU A 279 -15.19 14.31 26.60
C LEU A 279 -13.86 13.69 27.04
N ASN A 280 -13.89 12.80 28.05
CA ASN A 280 -12.70 12.10 28.53
C ASN A 280 -12.39 10.83 27.72
N LYS A 281 -13.35 10.33 26.92
CA LYS A 281 -13.17 9.15 26.08
C LYS A 281 -13.00 9.55 24.61
N LYS A 282 -11.75 9.67 24.18
CA LYS A 282 -11.38 10.07 22.82
C LYS A 282 -11.08 8.85 21.94
N TYR A 283 -12.07 8.01 21.73
CA TYR A 283 -11.94 6.85 20.83
C TYR A 283 -13.24 6.61 20.08
N ASP A 284 -13.17 5.93 18.92
CA ASP A 284 -14.36 5.66 18.11
C ASP A 284 -15.38 4.81 18.89
N LYS A 285 -16.66 5.20 18.86
CA LYS A 285 -17.73 4.43 19.51
C LYS A 285 -17.85 3.04 18.88
N PHE A 286 -17.48 2.87 17.61
CA PHE A 286 -17.41 1.57 16.97
C PHE A 286 -16.03 0.93 17.12
N TYR A 287 -16.01 -0.40 17.22
CA TYR A 287 -14.80 -1.19 17.12
C TYR A 287 -15.01 -2.42 16.26
N VAL A 288 -13.98 -2.85 15.54
CA VAL A 288 -14.04 -4.07 14.73
C VAL A 288 -14.00 -5.27 15.66
N LYS A 289 -15.07 -6.07 15.70
CA LYS A 289 -15.13 -7.33 16.45
C LYS A 289 -14.48 -8.47 15.69
N SER A 290 -14.82 -8.59 14.41
CA SER A 290 -14.34 -9.69 13.58
C SER A 290 -14.29 -9.35 12.10
N LEU A 291 -13.44 -10.08 11.39
CA LEU A 291 -13.43 -10.17 9.93
C LEU A 291 -13.68 -11.62 9.55
N THR A 292 -14.69 -11.88 8.72
CA THR A 292 -15.07 -13.22 8.29
C THR A 292 -14.83 -13.39 6.80
N LEU A 293 -14.10 -14.44 6.41
CA LEU A 293 -13.94 -14.85 5.02
C LEU A 293 -14.96 -15.92 4.68
N LYS A 294 -15.65 -15.73 3.56
CA LYS A 294 -16.60 -16.67 2.99
C LYS A 294 -16.31 -16.91 1.51
N THR A 295 -16.72 -18.07 1.01
CA THR A 295 -16.75 -18.33 -0.43
C THR A 295 -17.78 -17.44 -1.13
N SER A 296 -17.75 -17.40 -2.47
CA SER A 296 -18.75 -16.65 -3.25
C SER A 296 -20.18 -17.16 -3.09
N ASP A 297 -20.36 -18.39 -2.61
CA ASP A 297 -21.66 -18.98 -2.21
C ASP A 297 -21.98 -18.77 -0.72
N ASN A 298 -21.31 -17.82 -0.06
CA ASN A 298 -21.54 -17.43 1.34
C ASN A 298 -21.26 -18.56 2.36
N ARG A 299 -20.46 -19.57 2.00
CA ARG A 299 -20.00 -20.61 2.94
C ARG A 299 -18.84 -20.08 3.77
N PHE A 300 -18.85 -20.34 5.07
CA PHE A 300 -17.81 -19.91 6.00
C PHE A 300 -16.47 -20.61 5.71
N VAL A 301 -15.37 -19.85 5.70
CA VAL A 301 -14.00 -20.37 5.50
C VAL A 301 -13.14 -20.18 6.74
N SER A 302 -13.05 -18.94 7.23
CA SER A 302 -12.29 -18.60 8.43
C SER A 302 -12.71 -17.22 8.97
N LYS A 303 -12.29 -16.90 10.18
CA LYS A 303 -12.56 -15.59 10.81
C LYS A 303 -11.41 -15.15 11.70
N TYR A 304 -11.14 -13.85 11.69
CA TYR A 304 -10.29 -13.21 12.69
C TYR A 304 -11.15 -12.51 13.72
N ILE A 305 -10.82 -12.69 15.00
CA ILE A 305 -11.50 -12.09 16.15
C ILE A 305 -10.51 -11.13 16.83
N LEU A 306 -10.95 -9.90 17.06
CA LEU A 306 -10.16 -8.85 17.71
C LEU A 306 -10.73 -8.62 19.12
N ASN A 307 -9.89 -8.79 20.14
CA ASN A 307 -10.26 -8.53 21.53
C ASN A 307 -9.52 -7.29 22.05
N TYR A 308 -10.21 -6.50 22.86
CA TYR A 308 -9.70 -5.21 23.35
C TYR A 308 -9.65 -5.16 24.87
N ILE A 309 -8.74 -4.34 25.39
CA ILE A 309 -8.76 -3.86 26.77
C ILE A 309 -9.16 -2.39 26.74
N ASP A 310 -10.33 -2.09 27.32
CA ASP A 310 -10.89 -0.75 27.41
C ASP A 310 -10.76 -0.25 28.85
N SER A 311 -9.70 0.53 29.11
CA SER A 311 -9.59 1.34 30.34
C SER A 311 -9.78 2.82 29.98
N ASP A 312 -8.69 3.59 29.92
CA ASP A 312 -8.69 5.01 29.53
C ASP A 312 -8.58 5.19 28.00
N ALA A 313 -8.16 4.14 27.30
CA ALA A 313 -7.95 4.08 25.86
C ALA A 313 -8.16 2.64 25.37
N ARG A 314 -8.85 2.48 24.23
CA ARG A 314 -9.01 1.17 23.58
C ARG A 314 -7.66 0.66 23.08
N LYS A 315 -7.27 -0.54 23.53
CA LYS A 315 -6.03 -1.22 23.11
C LYS A 315 -6.36 -2.61 22.60
N LEU A 316 -5.77 -3.00 21.47
CA LEU A 316 -5.91 -4.36 20.99
C LEU A 316 -5.13 -5.31 21.90
N GLN A 317 -5.82 -6.27 22.52
CA GLN A 317 -5.24 -7.26 23.42
C GLN A 317 -4.79 -8.51 22.68
N SER A 318 -5.61 -8.99 21.75
CA SER A 318 -5.29 -10.20 20.99
C SER A 318 -6.00 -10.23 19.65
N LEU A 319 -5.38 -10.94 18.71
CA LEU A 319 -5.93 -11.33 17.43
C LEU A 319 -5.97 -12.85 17.37
N SER A 320 -7.15 -13.44 17.17
CA SER A 320 -7.31 -14.89 17.06
C SER A 320 -7.85 -15.27 15.69
N LYS A 321 -7.27 -16.26 15.03
CA LYS A 321 -7.80 -16.89 13.81
C LYS A 321 -8.59 -18.13 14.19
N VAL A 322 -9.77 -18.30 13.60
CA VAL A 322 -10.58 -19.52 13.69
C VAL A 322 -10.72 -20.21 12.34
N ASP A 323 -10.75 -21.55 12.37
CA ASP A 323 -10.95 -22.41 11.20
C ASP A 323 -12.43 -22.52 10.82
N LYS A 324 -12.74 -23.36 9.83
CA LYS A 324 -14.11 -23.67 9.36
C LYS A 324 -15.02 -24.29 10.44
N ASN A 325 -14.46 -24.84 11.51
CA ASN A 325 -15.19 -25.41 12.65
C ASN A 325 -15.32 -24.43 13.81
N GLU A 326 -14.89 -23.17 13.62
CA GLU A 326 -14.81 -22.12 14.63
C GLU A 326 -13.82 -22.40 15.78
N ALA A 327 -12.91 -23.37 15.61
CA ALA A 327 -11.84 -23.61 16.57
C ALA A 327 -10.73 -22.57 16.40
N ILE A 328 -10.19 -22.05 17.52
CA ILE A 328 -9.04 -21.14 17.48
C ILE A 328 -7.79 -21.92 17.06
N VAL A 329 -7.19 -21.53 15.94
CA VAL A 329 -6.00 -22.18 15.37
C VAL A 329 -4.73 -21.33 15.52
N GLU A 330 -4.87 -20.02 15.59
CA GLU A 330 -3.76 -19.09 15.82
C GLU A 330 -4.21 -17.99 16.78
N LYS A 331 -3.29 -17.55 17.65
CA LYS A 331 -3.52 -16.42 18.55
C LYS A 331 -2.26 -15.60 18.73
N THR A 332 -2.34 -14.31 18.40
CA THR A 332 -1.33 -13.30 18.69
C THR A 332 -1.82 -12.42 19.84
N SER A 333 -0.97 -12.12 20.82
CA SER A 333 -1.32 -11.26 21.96
C SER A 333 -0.37 -10.07 22.08
N TYR A 334 -0.88 -8.95 22.59
CA TYR A 334 -0.15 -7.68 22.68
C TYR A 334 -0.17 -7.13 24.10
N GLU A 335 1.00 -6.68 24.56
CA GLU A 335 1.15 -5.96 25.82
C GLU A 335 1.75 -4.58 25.54
N TYR A 336 1.42 -3.60 26.38
CA TYR A 336 1.78 -2.19 26.21
C TYR A 336 2.47 -1.67 27.47
N GLU A 337 3.44 -0.78 27.32
CA GLU A 337 4.18 -0.17 28.44
C GLU A 337 4.31 1.33 28.22
N GLN A 338 4.09 2.11 29.28
CA GLN A 338 4.12 3.56 29.20
C GLN A 338 5.57 4.04 29.04
N VAL A 339 5.80 4.86 28.03
CA VAL A 339 7.02 5.63 27.84
C VAL A 339 6.70 7.09 28.13
N GLN A 340 7.56 7.76 28.90
CA GLN A 340 7.35 9.15 29.29
C GLN A 340 8.62 9.98 29.16
N MET A 341 8.44 11.27 28.89
CA MET A 341 9.51 12.26 28.86
C MET A 341 9.05 13.52 29.57
N GLN A 342 9.91 14.08 30.41
CA GLN A 342 9.71 15.41 30.96
C GLN A 342 10.45 16.43 30.10
N THR A 343 9.75 17.47 29.64
CA THR A 343 10.37 18.56 28.88
C THR A 343 11.18 19.48 29.79
N SER A 344 12.05 20.28 29.17
CA SER A 344 12.82 21.34 29.87
C SER A 344 11.95 22.36 30.60
N VAL A 345 10.67 22.50 30.19
CA VAL A 345 9.68 23.40 30.80
C VAL A 345 8.74 22.70 31.80
N GLY A 346 8.99 21.42 32.11
CA GLY A 346 8.31 20.68 33.18
C GLY A 346 7.04 19.91 32.76
N PHE A 347 6.64 19.94 31.50
CA PHE A 347 5.53 19.09 31.00
C PHE A 347 5.97 17.63 30.88
N VAL A 348 5.11 16.70 31.27
CA VAL A 348 5.37 15.26 31.14
C VAL A 348 4.50 14.70 30.04
N TYR A 349 5.11 14.25 28.95
CA TYR A 349 4.43 13.51 27.90
C TYR A 349 4.38 12.03 28.22
N LYS A 350 3.22 11.40 27.98
CA LYS A 350 3.02 9.96 28.20
C LYS A 350 2.44 9.31 26.95
N LEU A 351 3.18 8.35 26.39
CA LEU A 351 2.72 7.49 25.31
C LEU A 351 2.72 6.04 25.78
N LEU A 352 1.83 5.23 25.22
CA LEU A 352 1.65 3.83 25.61
C LEU A 352 1.87 2.89 24.41
N PRO A 353 3.11 2.79 23.89
CA PRO A 353 3.39 1.93 22.75
C PRO A 353 3.28 0.44 23.08
N ILE A 354 3.25 -0.38 22.02
CA ILE A 354 3.41 -1.84 22.17
C ILE A 354 4.77 -2.11 22.80
N LYS A 355 4.76 -2.93 23.85
CA LYS A 355 5.95 -3.43 24.51
C LYS A 355 6.30 -4.84 24.05
N LYS A 356 5.29 -5.69 23.84
CA LYS A 356 5.49 -7.11 23.62
C LYS A 356 4.43 -7.69 22.70
N ILE A 357 4.85 -8.59 21.82
CA ILE A 357 4.01 -9.39 20.95
C ILE A 357 4.31 -10.86 21.23
N ILE A 358 3.27 -11.63 21.53
CA ILE A 358 3.34 -13.08 21.68
C ILE A 358 2.75 -13.70 20.42
N LEU A 359 3.57 -14.41 19.66
CA LEU A 359 3.22 -15.03 18.38
C LEU A 359 2.40 -16.32 18.59
N PRO A 360 1.69 -16.82 17.56
CA PRO A 360 0.95 -18.10 17.64
C PRO A 360 1.80 -19.30 18.05
N THR A 361 3.09 -19.31 17.73
CA THR A 361 4.04 -20.36 18.14
C THR A 361 4.46 -20.30 19.60
N GLY A 362 4.14 -19.20 20.30
CA GLY A 362 4.66 -18.90 21.63
C GLY A 362 5.97 -18.10 21.64
N GLY A 363 6.62 -17.88 20.49
CA GLY A 363 7.74 -16.94 20.41
C GLY A 363 7.31 -15.52 20.81
N THR A 364 8.23 -14.75 21.38
CA THR A 364 7.94 -13.39 21.86
C THR A 364 8.89 -12.36 21.24
N ILE A 365 8.33 -11.23 20.80
CA ILE A 365 9.08 -10.05 20.35
C ILE A 365 8.83 -8.92 21.34
N GLN A 366 9.89 -8.33 21.88
CA GLN A 366 9.81 -7.18 22.78
C GLN A 366 10.39 -5.93 22.11
N TYR A 367 9.65 -4.83 22.16
CA TYR A 367 10.02 -3.52 21.63
C TYR A 367 10.29 -2.56 22.80
N ASP A 368 11.53 -2.08 22.88
CA ASP A 368 11.92 -1.03 23.81
C ASP A 368 11.96 0.29 23.03
N PHE A 369 10.94 1.15 23.20
CA PHE A 369 10.88 2.48 22.61
C PHE A 369 11.47 3.54 23.54
N ASP A 370 12.10 4.55 22.96
CA ASP A 370 12.52 5.78 23.64
C ASP A 370 11.78 6.99 23.03
N MET A 371 11.79 8.11 23.75
CA MET A 371 11.29 9.39 23.24
C MET A 371 12.44 10.16 22.58
N VAL A 372 12.17 10.80 21.43
CA VAL A 372 13.18 11.62 20.75
C VAL A 372 13.59 12.80 21.66
N PRO A 373 14.88 12.94 22.03
CA PRO A 373 15.31 13.94 23.01
C PRO A 373 15.20 15.39 22.51
N ASN A 374 14.66 16.28 23.37
CA ASN A 374 14.77 17.75 23.36
C ASN A 374 14.86 18.42 21.97
N TYR A 375 13.77 18.43 21.22
CA TYR A 375 13.51 19.48 20.24
C TYR A 375 12.51 20.49 20.86
N PRO A 376 12.92 21.74 21.11
CA PRO A 376 12.17 22.70 21.94
C PRO A 376 10.86 23.23 21.33
N VAL A 377 10.42 22.69 20.20
CA VAL A 377 9.28 23.22 19.40
C VAL A 377 8.04 22.32 19.48
N PHE A 378 8.06 21.25 20.27
CA PHE A 378 6.98 20.24 20.24
C PHE A 378 6.05 20.26 21.44
N ASP A 379 4.75 20.38 21.13
CA ASP A 379 3.64 19.98 21.99
C ASP A 379 3.30 18.47 21.87
N LYS A 380 4.11 17.66 21.16
CA LYS A 380 3.87 16.22 20.92
C LYS A 380 5.15 15.41 21.10
N GLY A 381 5.14 14.46 22.03
CA GLY A 381 6.19 13.45 22.14
C GLY A 381 6.25 12.56 20.89
N MET A 382 7.46 12.28 20.38
CA MET A 382 7.68 11.34 19.27
C MET A 382 8.51 10.15 19.74
N LEU A 383 8.19 8.95 19.25
CA LEU A 383 8.89 7.71 19.61
C LEU A 383 9.86 7.27 18.51
N HIS A 384 10.95 6.65 18.93
CA HIS A 384 11.81 5.83 18.07
C HIS A 384 12.13 4.50 18.76
N ILE A 385 12.45 3.48 17.98
CA ILE A 385 12.85 2.18 18.52
C ILE A 385 14.27 2.24 19.07
N LYS A 386 14.47 1.86 20.32
CA LYS A 386 15.81 1.76 20.92
C LYS A 386 16.37 0.36 20.74
N ARG A 387 15.54 -0.66 20.98
CA ARG A 387 15.94 -2.06 20.95
C ARG A 387 14.77 -2.98 20.63
N VAL A 388 15.03 -4.04 19.87
CA VAL A 388 14.10 -5.16 19.67
C VAL A 388 14.75 -6.44 20.20
N LYS A 389 14.01 -7.23 20.98
CA LYS A 389 14.48 -8.51 21.53
C LYS A 389 13.57 -9.63 21.09
N TYR A 390 14.17 -10.77 20.75
CA TYR A 390 13.49 -11.95 20.27
C TYR A 390 13.70 -13.09 21.26
N PHE A 391 12.63 -13.83 21.57
CA PHE A 391 12.64 -14.98 22.46
C PHE A 391 11.91 -16.15 21.81
N ASP A 392 12.47 -17.35 21.93
CA ASP A 392 11.91 -18.55 21.31
C ASP A 392 10.64 -19.04 22.02
N ASN A 393 10.48 -18.68 23.31
CA ASN A 393 9.37 -19.10 24.16
C ASN A 393 8.66 -17.89 24.80
N GLN A 394 7.46 -18.12 25.34
CA GLN A 394 6.64 -17.08 26.01
C GLN A 394 7.26 -16.60 27.33
N ASN A 395 8.05 -17.44 27.98
CA ASN A 395 8.67 -17.16 29.27
C ASN A 395 10.00 -16.42 29.07
N ILE A 396 10.01 -15.11 29.39
CA ILE A 396 11.17 -14.19 29.26
C ILE A 396 12.27 -14.47 30.32
N THR A 397 12.18 -15.57 31.06
CA THR A 397 13.21 -15.95 32.05
C THR A 397 14.51 -16.43 31.41
N THR A 398 14.52 -16.68 30.09
CA THR A 398 15.70 -17.01 29.30
C THR A 398 16.28 -15.77 28.63
N SER A 399 17.60 -15.78 28.38
CA SER A 399 18.24 -14.75 27.55
C SER A 399 17.59 -14.69 26.16
N PRO A 400 17.47 -13.49 25.57
CA PRO A 400 16.93 -13.35 24.21
C PRO A 400 17.80 -14.11 23.21
N SER A 401 17.17 -14.76 22.22
CA SER A 401 17.86 -15.46 21.13
C SER A 401 18.50 -14.48 20.14
N LYS A 402 17.94 -13.27 20.03
CA LYS A 402 18.51 -12.16 19.26
C LYS A 402 18.14 -10.82 19.90
N VAL A 403 19.05 -9.84 19.80
CA VAL A 403 18.80 -8.46 20.23
C VAL A 403 19.29 -7.52 19.14
N GLU A 404 18.44 -6.63 18.65
CA GLU A 404 18.81 -5.55 17.75
C GLU A 404 18.82 -4.23 18.53
N GLU A 405 19.96 -3.53 18.55
CA GLU A 405 20.12 -2.24 19.21
C GLU A 405 20.32 -1.12 18.20
N TYR A 406 19.54 -0.05 18.34
CA TYR A 406 19.54 1.11 17.45
C TYR A 406 20.26 2.29 18.11
N ASP A 407 21.22 2.85 17.39
CA ASP A 407 22.02 3.99 17.82
C ASP A 407 21.91 5.12 16.79
N TYR A 408 21.40 6.24 17.27
CA TYR A 408 21.04 7.43 16.48
C TYR A 408 22.05 8.57 16.64
N ARG A 409 23.21 8.31 17.26
CA ARG A 409 24.27 9.32 17.40
C ARG A 409 24.87 9.66 16.04
N ASP A 410 25.20 10.92 15.83
CA ASP A 410 25.91 11.36 14.63
C ASP A 410 27.27 10.67 14.53
N PHE A 411 27.55 10.05 13.38
CA PHE A 411 28.78 9.27 13.21
C PHE A 411 30.05 10.12 13.18
N ASN A 412 29.94 11.42 12.87
CA ASN A 412 31.03 12.38 12.87
C ASN A 412 31.15 13.10 14.22
N ASN A 413 30.04 13.25 14.96
CA ASN A 413 30.03 13.81 16.32
C ASN A 413 29.17 12.96 17.28
N PRO A 414 29.74 11.91 17.90
CA PRO A 414 28.99 10.97 18.74
C PRO A 414 28.34 11.57 19.99
N ASN A 415 28.64 12.81 20.35
CA ASN A 415 27.97 13.50 21.46
C ASN A 415 26.60 14.08 21.07
N ASN A 416 26.30 14.13 19.77
CA ASN A 416 25.06 14.66 19.22
C ASN A 416 24.20 13.55 18.61
N SER A 417 22.90 13.79 18.52
CA SER A 417 21.99 12.99 17.70
C SER A 417 22.13 13.36 16.23
N SER A 418 21.96 12.40 15.33
CA SER A 418 21.84 12.64 13.89
C SER A 418 20.41 13.01 13.46
N ALA A 419 19.52 13.25 14.42
CA ALA A 419 18.14 13.66 14.16
C ALA A 419 18.09 14.95 13.34
N TYR A 420 17.12 15.02 12.45
CA TYR A 420 16.81 16.15 11.61
C TYR A 420 15.30 16.35 11.56
N PHE A 421 14.88 17.59 11.77
CA PHE A 421 13.48 17.95 11.82
C PHE A 421 12.93 18.27 10.43
N VAL A 422 11.75 17.72 10.11
CA VAL A 422 11.02 18.01 8.88
C VAL A 422 9.56 18.36 9.20
N SER A 423 8.98 19.28 8.43
CA SER A 423 7.57 19.65 8.55
C SER A 423 6.98 20.07 7.20
N ASP A 424 5.67 20.25 7.12
CA ASP A 424 4.98 20.82 5.96
C ASP A 424 5.02 22.36 5.97
N GLY A 425 5.98 22.96 6.69
CA GLY A 425 6.00 24.40 7.01
C GLY A 425 5.36 24.66 8.37
N THR A 426 4.75 25.84 8.52
CA THR A 426 4.10 26.31 9.75
C THR A 426 2.73 26.93 9.49
N PHE A 427 1.79 26.80 10.43
CA PHE A 427 0.45 27.40 10.31
C PHE A 427 0.43 28.89 10.63
N ASP A 428 1.21 29.33 11.61
CA ASP A 428 1.20 30.69 12.17
C ASP A 428 2.62 31.30 12.30
N GLY A 429 3.62 30.69 11.65
CA GLY A 429 5.03 31.04 11.80
C GLY A 429 5.74 30.33 12.96
N THR A 430 5.01 29.63 13.83
CA THR A 430 5.57 28.96 15.01
C THR A 430 5.15 27.50 15.16
N THR A 431 3.92 27.15 14.79
CA THR A 431 3.33 25.81 14.92
C THR A 431 3.62 24.99 13.67
N PRO A 432 4.47 23.94 13.74
CA PRO A 432 4.80 23.15 12.56
C PRO A 432 3.64 22.26 12.10
N ALA A 433 3.48 22.13 10.80
CA ALA A 433 2.52 21.21 10.20
C ALA A 433 3.15 19.85 9.91
N ASN A 434 2.43 18.75 10.14
CA ASN A 434 2.94 17.37 9.93
C ASN A 434 4.40 17.16 10.38
N PRO A 435 4.75 17.51 11.63
CA PRO A 435 6.12 17.40 12.10
C PRO A 435 6.59 15.94 12.12
N SER A 436 7.84 15.71 11.70
CA SER A 436 8.51 14.42 11.81
C SER A 436 10.00 14.57 12.10
N ILE A 437 10.60 13.49 12.60
CA ILE A 437 12.04 13.36 12.81
C ILE A 437 12.56 12.25 11.91
N ILE A 438 13.58 12.60 11.13
CA ILE A 438 14.37 11.65 10.35
C ILE A 438 15.80 11.66 10.86
N TYR A 439 16.51 10.54 10.75
CA TYR A 439 17.90 10.41 11.16
C TYR A 439 18.81 10.39 9.93
N LYS A 440 19.83 11.27 9.91
CA LYS A 440 20.83 11.28 8.83
C LYS A 440 21.69 10.02 8.82
N ASN A 441 21.84 9.36 9.97
CA ASN A 441 22.48 8.07 10.06
C ASN A 441 21.89 7.20 11.17
N VAL A 442 21.97 5.88 11.04
CA VAL A 442 21.56 4.95 12.10
C VAL A 442 22.51 3.76 12.13
N LYS A 443 22.99 3.38 13.31
CA LYS A 443 23.73 2.13 13.51
C LYS A 443 22.81 1.10 14.17
N ILE A 444 22.73 -0.09 13.60
CA ILE A 444 21.99 -1.23 14.18
C ILE A 444 22.99 -2.33 14.52
N SER A 445 23.03 -2.78 15.77
CA SER A 445 23.92 -3.85 16.24
C SER A 445 23.11 -5.07 16.66
N ASP A 446 23.56 -6.29 16.32
CA ASP A 446 22.79 -7.53 16.56
C ASP A 446 23.56 -8.61 17.35
N GLY A 447 24.71 -8.26 17.92
CA GLY A 447 25.61 -9.19 18.61
C GLY A 447 26.59 -9.91 17.67
N ASN A 448 26.23 -10.11 16.40
CA ASN A 448 27.12 -10.69 15.38
C ASN A 448 27.91 -9.64 14.60
N GLY A 449 27.61 -8.36 14.84
CA GLY A 449 28.26 -7.22 14.22
C GLY A 449 27.36 -6.00 14.29
N TYR A 450 27.48 -5.13 13.30
CA TYR A 450 26.57 -3.99 13.15
C TYR A 450 26.47 -3.53 11.70
N THR A 451 25.36 -2.87 11.38
CA THR A 451 25.14 -2.19 10.11
C THR A 451 25.04 -0.69 10.35
N LYS A 452 25.74 0.11 9.54
CA LYS A 452 25.61 1.57 9.49
C LYS A 452 24.80 1.97 8.27
N TYR A 453 23.78 2.78 8.49
CA TYR A 453 22.96 3.38 7.45
C TYR A 453 23.22 4.89 7.41
N TYR A 454 23.28 5.45 6.21
CA TYR A 454 23.42 6.87 5.94
C TYR A 454 22.31 7.27 4.99
N PHE A 455 21.68 8.41 5.25
CA PHE A 455 20.53 8.89 4.51
C PHE A 455 20.73 10.33 4.05
N ILE A 456 20.16 10.66 2.90
CA ILE A 456 20.08 12.03 2.39
C ILE A 456 18.90 12.72 3.08
N ALA A 457 19.20 13.76 3.85
CA ALA A 457 18.20 14.63 4.45
C ALA A 457 18.00 15.90 3.59
N PRO A 458 16.89 16.64 3.77
CA PRO A 458 16.60 17.84 2.97
C PRO A 458 17.71 18.89 2.92
N ASP A 459 18.46 19.08 4.00
CA ASP A 459 19.56 20.05 4.07
C ASP A 459 20.79 19.67 3.24
N ALA A 460 20.80 18.49 2.60
CA ALA A 460 21.77 18.17 1.56
C ALA A 460 21.60 19.08 0.31
N TYR A 461 20.43 19.70 0.14
CA TYR A 461 20.12 20.63 -0.94
C TYR A 461 19.70 21.98 -0.35
N PRO A 462 20.50 23.05 -0.52
CA PRO A 462 20.20 24.34 0.09
C PRO A 462 18.95 24.98 -0.51
N GLU A 463 18.31 25.84 0.28
CA GLU A 463 17.19 26.66 -0.17
C GLU A 463 17.67 27.75 -1.15
N GLU A 464 16.83 28.06 -2.13
CA GLU A 464 17.09 29.06 -3.17
C GLU A 464 16.09 30.22 -3.05
N PRO A 465 16.51 31.48 -3.30
CA PRO A 465 15.57 32.60 -3.38
C PRO A 465 14.54 32.41 -4.51
N TYR A 466 13.30 32.82 -4.25
CA TYR A 466 12.20 32.78 -5.22
C TYR A 466 11.31 34.03 -5.10
N ASP A 467 11.40 34.91 -6.10
CA ASP A 467 10.69 36.19 -6.12
C ASP A 467 9.35 36.09 -6.86
N VAL A 468 8.24 36.11 -6.11
CA VAL A 468 6.86 36.16 -6.65
C VAL A 468 6.03 37.11 -5.79
N GLY A 469 6.02 38.39 -6.15
CA GLY A 469 5.30 39.41 -5.36
C GLY A 469 5.88 39.66 -3.96
N GLY A 470 7.10 39.16 -3.71
CA GLY A 470 7.86 39.17 -2.46
C GLY A 470 8.99 38.14 -2.52
N THR A 471 9.99 38.23 -1.64
CA THR A 471 11.12 37.27 -1.57
C THR A 471 10.74 36.09 -0.69
N PHE A 472 10.57 34.92 -1.30
CA PHE A 472 10.31 33.65 -0.62
C PHE A 472 11.48 32.68 -0.82
N LEU A 473 11.45 31.54 -0.12
CA LEU A 473 12.42 30.47 -0.27
C LEU A 473 11.81 29.32 -1.09
N PHE A 474 12.61 28.69 -1.93
CA PHE A 474 12.30 27.47 -2.65
C PHE A 474 13.25 26.38 -2.16
N TRP A 475 12.71 25.25 -1.70
CA TRP A 475 13.52 24.12 -1.24
C TRP A 475 13.48 22.97 -2.26
N PRO A 476 14.53 22.83 -3.10
CA PRO A 476 14.59 21.75 -4.08
C PRO A 476 14.68 20.37 -3.43
N ASN A 477 14.13 19.34 -4.09
CA ASN A 477 14.13 17.93 -3.65
C ASN A 477 13.55 17.64 -2.25
N TYR A 478 12.95 18.62 -1.57
CA TYR A 478 12.43 18.48 -0.21
C TYR A 478 11.46 17.29 -0.09
N LEU A 479 10.51 17.17 -1.03
CA LEU A 479 9.53 16.09 -1.07
C LEU A 479 10.14 14.69 -1.23
N MET A 480 11.31 14.58 -1.88
CA MET A 480 12.01 13.31 -2.10
C MET A 480 12.87 12.90 -0.91
N THR A 481 13.60 13.85 -0.34
CA THR A 481 14.57 13.60 0.74
C THR A 481 13.92 13.43 2.10
N ARG A 482 12.75 14.04 2.32
CA ARG A 482 11.99 13.86 3.57
C ARG A 482 11.34 12.49 3.73
N ALA A 483 11.15 11.75 2.63
CA ALA A 483 10.55 10.42 2.62
C ALA A 483 11.60 9.30 2.77
N GLY A 484 12.88 9.67 2.84
CA GLY A 484 14.00 8.79 3.06
C GLY A 484 14.65 8.25 1.81
N LEU A 485 15.88 8.72 1.57
CA LEU A 485 16.76 8.23 0.52
C LEU A 485 18.03 7.70 1.16
N ILE A 486 18.30 6.41 0.98
CA ILE A 486 19.54 5.82 1.46
C ILE A 486 20.71 6.36 0.62
N GLN A 487 21.75 6.85 1.27
CA GLN A 487 22.98 7.28 0.61
C GLN A 487 24.04 6.18 0.66
N LYS A 488 24.12 5.47 1.80
CA LYS A 488 25.14 4.46 2.03
C LYS A 488 24.69 3.43 3.06
N LYS A 489 25.13 2.19 2.89
CA LYS A 489 24.96 1.07 3.83
C LYS A 489 26.31 0.39 4.01
N GLU A 490 26.70 0.13 5.26
CA GLU A 490 27.95 -0.59 5.56
C GLU A 490 27.66 -1.69 6.59
N ILE A 491 28.07 -2.92 6.30
CA ILE A 491 27.91 -4.06 7.23
C ILE A 491 29.27 -4.43 7.79
N TYR A 492 29.33 -4.62 9.11
CA TYR A 492 30.53 -4.99 9.86
C TYR A 492 30.29 -6.27 10.65
N ASN A 493 31.32 -7.09 10.81
CA ASN A 493 31.28 -8.24 11.72
C ASN A 493 31.56 -7.82 13.18
N SER A 494 31.48 -8.78 14.10
CA SER A 494 31.74 -8.59 15.54
C SER A 494 33.16 -8.10 15.88
N ASN A 495 34.12 -8.31 14.99
CA ASN A 495 35.51 -7.81 15.12
C ASN A 495 35.68 -6.38 14.57
N ASN A 496 34.59 -5.66 14.28
CA ASN A 496 34.57 -4.34 13.66
C ASN A 496 35.21 -4.29 12.27
N GLN A 497 35.25 -5.41 11.54
CA GLN A 497 35.75 -5.45 10.16
C GLN A 497 34.59 -5.28 9.19
N LYS A 498 34.71 -4.29 8.30
CA LYS A 498 33.75 -4.04 7.22
C LYS A 498 33.68 -5.27 6.30
N GLN A 499 32.49 -5.84 6.13
CA GLN A 499 32.21 -6.98 5.26
C GLN A 499 31.69 -6.51 3.90
N THR A 500 30.72 -5.58 3.91
CA THR A 500 30.15 -5.03 2.68
C THR A 500 29.87 -3.54 2.80
N GLU A 501 29.83 -2.87 1.65
CA GLU A 501 29.45 -1.47 1.51
C GLU A 501 28.60 -1.30 0.26
N GLU A 502 27.49 -0.58 0.37
CA GLU A 502 26.69 -0.14 -0.78
C GLU A 502 26.57 1.39 -0.73
N SER A 503 26.84 2.06 -1.84
CA SER A 503 26.63 3.51 -1.99
C SER A 503 25.66 3.81 -3.11
N PHE A 504 24.78 4.78 -2.87
CA PHE A 504 23.67 5.14 -3.76
C PHE A 504 23.81 6.60 -4.19
N GLU A 505 23.74 6.83 -5.49
CA GLU A 505 23.72 8.17 -6.10
C GLU A 505 22.44 8.35 -6.90
N TYR A 506 21.85 9.54 -6.82
CA TYR A 506 20.57 9.86 -7.46
C TYR A 506 20.71 11.10 -8.33
N VAL A 507 20.14 11.04 -9.53
CA VAL A 507 19.95 12.20 -10.40
C VAL A 507 18.45 12.47 -10.47
N PHE A 508 18.04 13.65 -10.00
CA PHE A 508 16.64 14.06 -10.07
C PHE A 508 16.35 14.84 -11.35
N ARG A 509 15.08 14.79 -11.79
CA ARG A 509 14.53 15.57 -12.89
C ARG A 509 13.32 16.37 -12.41
N ASP A 510 13.21 17.58 -12.92
CA ASP A 510 12.06 18.44 -12.72
C ASP A 510 10.78 17.90 -13.38
N THR A 511 9.65 18.06 -12.69
CA THR A 511 8.33 17.84 -13.30
C THR A 511 7.84 19.10 -14.04
N PRO A 512 6.87 18.98 -14.98
CA PRO A 512 6.24 20.13 -15.62
C PRO A 512 5.28 20.91 -14.69
N TYR A 513 5.09 20.45 -13.45
CA TYR A 513 4.20 21.10 -12.49
C TYR A 513 4.79 22.42 -11.97
N PRO A 514 3.94 23.42 -11.65
CA PRO A 514 4.42 24.67 -11.07
C PRO A 514 4.97 24.46 -9.64
N LYS A 515 5.85 25.36 -9.20
CA LYS A 515 6.23 25.47 -7.78
C LYS A 515 4.99 25.87 -6.97
N PHE A 516 4.80 25.30 -5.79
CA PHE A 516 3.69 25.65 -4.90
C PHE A 516 4.15 25.77 -3.44
N PHE A 517 3.44 26.58 -2.66
CA PHE A 517 3.62 26.62 -1.21
C PHE A 517 3.25 25.29 -0.59
N MET A 518 4.09 24.79 0.30
CA MET A 518 3.72 23.61 1.07
C MET A 518 2.51 23.89 1.97
N ILE A 519 2.47 25.05 2.64
CA ILE A 519 1.30 25.62 3.32
C ILE A 519 1.20 27.12 3.03
N ASN A 520 -0.01 27.61 2.76
CA ASN A 520 -0.25 29.00 2.36
C ASN A 520 -0.66 29.89 3.55
N SER A 521 0.25 30.10 4.51
CA SER A 521 0.04 30.98 5.68
C SER A 521 0.93 32.23 5.72
N GLY A 522 1.79 32.44 4.71
CA GLY A 522 2.57 33.67 4.54
C GLY A 522 3.79 33.86 5.48
N PHE A 523 3.96 33.06 6.53
CA PHE A 523 5.06 33.17 7.50
C PHE A 523 5.94 31.90 7.51
N ALA A 524 7.27 32.07 7.48
CA ALA A 524 8.27 30.98 7.63
C ALA A 524 8.05 29.73 6.75
N ASN A 525 7.39 29.88 5.60
CA ASN A 525 7.08 28.81 4.66
C ASN A 525 7.89 28.93 3.36
N PHE A 526 7.97 27.83 2.64
CA PHE A 526 8.76 27.71 1.44
C PHE A 526 7.98 27.04 0.30
N TYR A 527 8.43 27.31 -0.91
CA TYR A 527 7.97 26.66 -2.12
C TYR A 527 8.65 25.31 -2.29
N VAL A 528 7.88 24.34 -2.78
CA VAL A 528 8.35 23.03 -3.18
C VAL A 528 7.90 22.73 -4.62
N LYS A 529 8.52 21.72 -5.22
CA LYS A 529 8.16 21.22 -6.55
C LYS A 529 8.28 19.69 -6.58
N PRO A 530 7.34 18.95 -7.19
CA PRO A 530 7.48 17.52 -7.37
C PRO A 530 8.68 17.21 -8.29
N MET A 531 9.45 16.18 -7.95
CA MET A 531 10.65 15.77 -8.69
C MET A 531 10.63 14.26 -8.92
N LEU A 532 11.29 13.81 -9.98
CA LEU A 532 11.38 12.39 -10.36
C LEU A 532 12.82 11.91 -10.21
N VAL A 533 13.01 10.63 -9.88
CA VAL A 533 14.34 9.99 -9.96
C VAL A 533 14.58 9.57 -11.40
N LEU A 534 15.49 10.26 -12.09
CA LEU A 534 15.87 9.94 -13.46
C LEU A 534 16.83 8.77 -13.49
N ASN A 535 17.95 8.89 -12.77
CA ASN A 535 18.97 7.85 -12.68
C ASN A 535 19.28 7.51 -11.23
N GLN A 536 19.53 6.24 -10.97
CA GLN A 536 20.10 5.74 -9.72
C GLN A 536 21.36 4.93 -10.02
N LYS A 537 22.46 5.20 -9.32
CA LYS A 537 23.67 4.37 -9.36
C LYS A 537 23.90 3.72 -8.02
N ILE A 538 24.26 2.44 -8.05
CA ILE A 538 24.56 1.63 -6.87
C ILE A 538 25.96 1.04 -7.08
N SER A 539 26.87 1.29 -6.14
CA SER A 539 28.16 0.59 -6.07
C SER A 539 28.14 -0.32 -4.86
N SER A 540 28.33 -1.61 -5.06
CA SER A 540 28.34 -2.64 -4.02
C SER A 540 29.74 -3.24 -3.92
N LYS A 541 30.36 -3.16 -2.74
CA LYS A 541 31.69 -3.70 -2.44
C LYS A 541 31.58 -4.83 -1.42
N ALA A 542 32.27 -5.93 -1.68
CA ALA A 542 32.50 -7.01 -0.72
C ALA A 542 33.98 -7.04 -0.34
N TYR A 543 34.28 -6.95 0.95
CA TYR A 543 35.63 -6.82 1.48
C TYR A 543 36.20 -8.17 1.92
N PHE A 544 37.48 -8.39 1.64
CA PHE A 544 38.27 -9.54 2.03
C PHE A 544 39.60 -9.07 2.63
N ASN A 545 40.38 -9.98 3.21
CA ASN A 545 41.68 -9.63 3.82
C ASN A 545 42.65 -8.96 2.83
N SER A 546 42.52 -9.22 1.52
CA SER A 546 43.42 -8.73 0.46
C SER A 546 42.89 -7.53 -0.33
N GLY A 547 41.70 -6.99 -0.02
CA GLY A 547 41.07 -5.90 -0.79
C GLY A 547 39.55 -5.99 -0.83
N TYR A 548 38.93 -5.61 -1.95
CA TYR A 548 37.49 -5.75 -2.17
C TYR A 548 37.18 -6.10 -3.63
N SER A 549 36.03 -6.74 -3.86
CA SER A 549 35.39 -6.82 -5.18
C SER A 549 34.26 -5.80 -5.27
N GLU A 550 34.14 -5.10 -6.40
CA GLU A 550 33.10 -4.09 -6.61
C GLU A 550 32.21 -4.46 -7.80
N THR A 551 30.90 -4.33 -7.63
CA THR A 551 29.92 -4.39 -8.71
C THR A 551 29.14 -3.08 -8.77
N LYS A 552 28.73 -2.66 -9.97
CA LYS A 552 27.95 -1.44 -10.16
C LYS A 552 26.62 -1.77 -10.81
N LYS A 553 25.54 -1.13 -10.37
CA LYS A 553 24.24 -1.18 -11.03
C LYS A 553 23.78 0.25 -11.31
N GLU A 554 23.45 0.56 -12.56
CA GLU A 554 22.82 1.81 -12.95
C GLU A 554 21.40 1.54 -13.43
N ILE A 555 20.44 2.31 -12.94
CA ILE A 555 19.03 2.25 -13.30
C ILE A 555 18.65 3.60 -13.91
N THR A 556 18.08 3.59 -15.10
CA THR A 556 17.54 4.77 -15.80
C THR A 556 16.04 4.60 -15.94
N ASN A 557 15.29 5.62 -15.53
CA ASN A 557 13.83 5.65 -15.63
C ASN A 557 13.38 6.56 -16.78
N ASN A 558 12.28 6.19 -17.44
CA ASN A 558 11.62 7.06 -18.42
C ASN A 558 10.78 8.17 -17.74
N ASP A 559 10.10 9.00 -18.55
CA ASP A 559 9.24 10.08 -18.05
C ASP A 559 8.03 9.59 -17.23
N ASN A 560 7.64 8.34 -17.42
CA ASN A 560 6.63 7.66 -16.61
C ASN A 560 7.27 6.95 -15.40
N GLN A 561 8.51 7.26 -15.00
CA GLN A 561 9.17 6.63 -13.85
C GLN A 561 9.26 5.10 -13.90
N LEU A 562 9.13 4.52 -15.09
CA LEU A 562 9.31 3.10 -15.32
C LEU A 562 10.77 2.87 -15.69
N VAL A 563 11.32 1.75 -15.24
CA VAL A 563 12.71 1.38 -15.53
C VAL A 563 12.87 1.16 -17.03
N GLU A 564 13.51 2.08 -17.72
CA GLU A 564 13.80 1.99 -19.15
C GLU A 564 15.05 1.15 -19.40
N LYS A 565 16.05 1.27 -18.52
CA LYS A 565 17.33 0.60 -18.68
C LYS A 565 17.99 0.26 -17.34
N GLU A 566 18.50 -0.96 -17.23
CA GLU A 566 19.42 -1.39 -16.18
C GLU A 566 20.78 -1.76 -16.78
N VAL A 567 21.86 -1.35 -16.12
CA VAL A 567 23.25 -1.70 -16.49
C VAL A 567 23.95 -2.26 -15.26
N GLU A 568 24.27 -3.54 -15.29
CA GLU A 568 25.04 -4.23 -14.24
C GLU A 568 26.47 -4.44 -14.73
N THR A 569 27.45 -3.92 -13.99
CA THR A 569 28.88 -4.13 -14.24
C THR A 569 29.46 -4.97 -13.12
N THR A 570 30.03 -6.11 -13.48
CA THR A 570 30.67 -7.04 -12.55
C THR A 570 32.11 -6.60 -12.25
N PHE A 571 32.75 -7.24 -11.26
CA PHE A 571 34.07 -6.84 -10.78
C PHE A 571 35.20 -7.00 -11.81
N ASP A 572 35.02 -7.88 -12.80
CA ASP A 572 35.97 -8.11 -13.90
C ASP A 572 35.72 -7.18 -15.10
N GLY A 573 34.74 -6.28 -14.99
CA GLY A 573 34.37 -5.31 -16.03
C GLY A 573 33.35 -5.81 -17.04
N GLN A 574 32.83 -7.05 -16.93
CA GLN A 574 31.75 -7.51 -17.79
C GLN A 574 30.45 -6.76 -17.47
N ILE A 575 29.72 -6.40 -18.53
CA ILE A 575 28.50 -5.60 -18.45
C ILE A 575 27.32 -6.42 -18.94
N LYS A 576 26.22 -6.39 -18.20
CA LYS A 576 24.91 -6.85 -18.61
C LYS A 576 23.97 -5.65 -18.65
N GLU A 577 23.45 -5.35 -19.83
CA GLU A 577 22.45 -4.30 -20.02
C GLU A 577 21.08 -4.94 -20.26
N THR A 578 20.04 -4.44 -19.60
CA THR A 578 18.65 -4.82 -19.89
C THR A 578 17.84 -3.57 -20.19
N ALA A 579 17.25 -3.49 -21.38
CA ALA A 579 16.38 -2.39 -21.80
C ALA A 579 14.93 -2.87 -21.86
N TYR A 580 14.00 -2.03 -21.42
CA TYR A 580 12.57 -2.26 -21.38
C TYR A 580 11.85 -1.21 -22.21
N PHE A 581 10.92 -1.65 -23.05
CA PHE A 581 10.08 -0.76 -23.85
C PHE A 581 8.62 -0.99 -23.48
N TYR A 582 7.94 0.09 -23.13
CA TYR A 582 6.55 0.09 -22.69
C TYR A 582 5.63 0.60 -23.78
N ALA A 583 4.35 0.78 -23.45
CA ALA A 583 3.33 1.15 -24.43
C ALA A 583 3.66 2.49 -25.10
N THR A 584 4.25 3.42 -24.35
CA THR A 584 4.66 4.75 -24.84
C THR A 584 5.77 4.65 -25.89
N GLU A 585 6.86 3.94 -25.59
CA GLU A 585 8.01 3.81 -26.51
C GLU A 585 7.65 2.97 -27.75
N LYS A 586 6.72 2.02 -27.60
CA LYS A 586 6.20 1.19 -28.70
C LYS A 586 5.05 1.85 -29.47
N GLY A 587 4.59 3.03 -29.06
CA GLY A 587 3.49 3.75 -29.72
C GLY A 587 2.14 3.00 -29.67
N ASN A 588 1.91 2.15 -28.67
CA ASN A 588 0.67 1.38 -28.56
C ASN A 588 -0.45 2.24 -27.93
N GLN A 589 -1.11 3.05 -28.77
CA GLN A 589 -2.13 4.00 -28.32
C GLN A 589 -3.30 3.34 -27.58
N LYS A 590 -3.66 2.09 -27.93
CA LYS A 590 -4.72 1.34 -27.24
C LYS A 590 -4.39 1.15 -25.76
N LEU A 591 -3.18 0.66 -25.47
CA LEU A 591 -2.72 0.45 -24.10
C LEU A 591 -2.48 1.77 -23.36
N ILE A 592 -1.94 2.79 -24.03
CA ILE A 592 -1.77 4.14 -23.47
C ILE A 592 -3.13 4.73 -23.03
N ASN A 593 -4.15 4.65 -23.89
CA ASN A 593 -5.49 5.14 -23.58
C ASN A 593 -6.14 4.39 -22.41
N ALA A 594 -5.81 3.11 -22.25
CA ALA A 594 -6.24 2.28 -21.12
C ALA A 594 -5.38 2.49 -19.85
N ASN A 595 -4.38 3.38 -19.88
CA ASN A 595 -3.38 3.58 -18.82
C ASN A 595 -2.57 2.31 -18.47
N ILE A 596 -2.39 1.40 -19.43
CA ILE A 596 -1.51 0.24 -19.32
C ILE A 596 -0.10 0.69 -19.72
N LEU A 597 0.59 1.34 -18.79
CA LEU A 597 1.92 1.93 -18.99
C LEU A 597 3.03 1.05 -18.40
N GLY A 598 2.78 0.41 -17.25
CA GLY A 598 3.79 -0.32 -16.46
C GLY A 598 4.10 -1.75 -16.92
N VAL A 599 3.48 -2.21 -18.01
CA VAL A 599 3.72 -3.55 -18.56
C VAL A 599 4.73 -3.47 -19.70
N PRO A 600 5.94 -4.05 -19.57
CA PRO A 600 6.93 -4.03 -20.65
C PRO A 600 6.44 -4.87 -21.82
N LEU A 601 6.41 -4.28 -23.01
CA LEU A 601 6.05 -4.97 -24.26
C LEU A 601 7.27 -5.58 -24.91
N GLU A 602 8.45 -4.99 -24.78
CA GLU A 602 9.69 -5.53 -25.32
C GLU A 602 10.80 -5.49 -24.25
N THR A 603 11.63 -6.52 -24.21
CA THR A 603 12.81 -6.58 -23.34
C THR A 603 14.01 -7.06 -24.14
N ILE A 604 15.11 -6.32 -24.04
CA ILE A 604 16.38 -6.64 -24.69
C ILE A 604 17.45 -6.79 -23.60
N ALA A 605 18.10 -7.94 -23.52
CA ALA A 605 19.27 -8.16 -22.67
C ALA A 605 20.53 -8.31 -23.53
N THR A 606 21.57 -7.55 -23.20
CA THR A 606 22.84 -7.47 -23.92
C THR A 606 24.00 -7.74 -22.98
N SER A 607 24.96 -8.56 -23.40
CA SER A 607 26.23 -8.75 -22.70
C SER A 607 27.36 -8.03 -23.42
N LYS A 608 28.23 -7.36 -22.67
CA LYS A 608 29.46 -6.72 -23.18
C LYS A 608 30.63 -7.17 -22.34
N LYS A 609 31.79 -7.38 -22.96
CA LYS A 609 33.04 -7.67 -22.23
C LYS A 609 33.54 -6.47 -21.43
N ASN A 610 33.27 -5.26 -21.91
CA ASN A 610 33.60 -3.98 -21.27
C ASN A 610 32.83 -2.85 -21.97
N SER A 611 33.01 -1.61 -21.52
CA SER A 611 32.30 -0.44 -22.07
C SER A 611 32.62 -0.12 -23.53
N SER A 612 33.73 -0.63 -24.08
CA SER A 612 34.14 -0.43 -25.48
C SER A 612 33.62 -1.52 -26.42
N ASP A 613 33.08 -2.62 -25.88
CA ASP A 613 32.48 -3.70 -26.67
C ASP A 613 31.07 -3.28 -27.15
N PRO A 614 30.77 -3.35 -28.46
CA PRO A 614 29.43 -3.04 -28.97
C PRO A 614 28.33 -3.90 -28.34
N GLY A 615 28.68 -5.07 -27.80
CA GLY A 615 27.78 -5.94 -27.07
C GLY A 615 27.09 -6.99 -27.94
N LYS A 616 26.84 -8.14 -27.35
CA LYS A 616 26.08 -9.25 -27.91
C LYS A 616 24.71 -9.31 -27.23
N ILE A 617 23.64 -9.21 -28.01
CA ILE A 617 22.29 -9.45 -27.48
C ILE A 617 22.21 -10.93 -27.06
N LEU A 618 21.75 -11.18 -25.84
CA LEU A 618 21.51 -12.52 -25.29
C LEU A 618 20.04 -12.93 -25.40
N LEU A 619 19.15 -11.95 -25.28
CA LEU A 619 17.71 -12.16 -25.33
C LEU A 619 17.06 -10.92 -25.93
N LYS A 620 16.14 -11.12 -26.85
CA LYS A 620 15.14 -10.13 -27.21
C LYS A 620 13.78 -10.83 -27.24
N LYS A 621 12.83 -10.31 -26.48
CA LYS A 621 11.46 -10.82 -26.43
C LYS A 621 10.45 -9.68 -26.57
N GLU A 622 9.33 -9.96 -27.22
CA GLU A 622 8.24 -9.01 -27.40
C GLU A 622 6.88 -9.68 -27.15
N THR A 623 6.02 -9.04 -26.37
CA THR A 623 4.63 -9.44 -26.16
C THR A 623 3.72 -8.54 -26.99
N LYS A 624 2.89 -9.14 -27.84
CA LYS A 624 1.95 -8.43 -28.72
C LYS A 624 0.59 -8.27 -28.06
N TYR A 625 -0.11 -7.20 -28.43
CA TYR A 625 -1.43 -6.82 -27.91
C TYR A 625 -2.35 -6.38 -29.06
N GLU A 626 -2.51 -7.23 -30.05
CA GLU A 626 -3.08 -6.87 -31.37
C GLU A 626 -4.61 -7.02 -31.45
N SER A 627 -5.25 -7.55 -30.41
CA SER A 627 -6.71 -7.70 -30.38
C SER A 627 -7.42 -6.34 -30.42
N THR A 628 -8.54 -6.26 -31.15
CA THR A 628 -9.39 -5.07 -31.21
C THR A 628 -10.50 -5.07 -30.15
N THR A 629 -10.74 -6.21 -29.50
CA THR A 629 -11.87 -6.40 -28.57
C THR A 629 -11.45 -6.39 -27.09
N HIS A 630 -10.17 -6.62 -26.80
CA HIS A 630 -9.65 -6.66 -25.44
C HIS A 630 -8.19 -6.19 -25.34
N ASN A 631 -7.74 -5.99 -24.10
CA ASN A 631 -6.39 -5.54 -23.77
C ASN A 631 -5.44 -6.67 -23.31
N PHE A 632 -5.84 -7.94 -23.42
CA PHE A 632 -4.96 -9.08 -23.14
C PHE A 632 -3.89 -9.32 -24.23
N PRO A 633 -2.77 -9.97 -23.88
CA PRO A 633 -1.75 -10.40 -24.83
C PRO A 633 -2.32 -11.26 -25.98
N THR A 634 -1.73 -11.18 -27.17
CA THR A 634 -2.09 -12.00 -28.34
C THR A 634 -0.99 -12.98 -28.75
N SER A 635 0.28 -12.64 -28.50
CA SER A 635 1.40 -13.54 -28.74
C SER A 635 2.65 -13.12 -27.96
N MET A 636 3.59 -14.05 -27.85
CA MET A 636 4.94 -13.81 -27.33
C MET A 636 5.95 -14.24 -28.39
N ILE A 637 6.83 -13.33 -28.77
CA ILE A 637 7.87 -13.53 -29.78
C ILE A 637 9.22 -13.49 -29.07
N ILE A 638 10.10 -14.45 -29.38
CA ILE A 638 11.52 -14.41 -29.04
C ILE A 638 12.31 -14.31 -30.35
N TYR A 639 13.34 -13.48 -30.33
CA TYR A 639 14.24 -13.29 -31.47
C TYR A 639 15.50 -14.11 -31.20
N ASP A 640 15.75 -15.13 -32.03
CA ASP A 640 16.97 -15.93 -32.02
C ASP A 640 18.09 -15.14 -32.71
N ILE A 641 19.03 -14.68 -31.88
CA ILE A 641 19.98 -13.62 -32.23
C ILE A 641 21.13 -14.08 -33.15
N PRO A 642 21.71 -15.29 -33.06
CA PRO A 642 22.78 -15.70 -33.96
C PRO A 642 22.35 -15.79 -35.43
N ASN A 643 21.07 -16.07 -35.69
CA ASN A 643 20.55 -16.35 -37.04
C ASN A 643 19.55 -15.28 -37.54
N ASN A 644 19.21 -14.28 -36.72
CA ASN A 644 18.16 -13.30 -36.98
C ASN A 644 16.80 -13.95 -37.30
N ILE A 645 16.51 -15.08 -36.66
CA ILE A 645 15.25 -15.83 -36.83
C ILE A 645 14.28 -15.36 -35.75
N THR A 646 13.07 -14.99 -36.13
CA THR A 646 11.98 -14.73 -35.20
C THR A 646 11.22 -16.01 -34.92
N SER A 647 11.05 -16.38 -33.64
CA SER A 647 10.13 -17.46 -33.25
C SER A 647 8.98 -16.92 -32.41
N THR A 648 7.76 -17.22 -32.85
CA THR A 648 6.58 -17.05 -32.00
C THR A 648 6.56 -18.20 -31.00
N GLU A 649 6.86 -17.91 -29.73
CA GLU A 649 6.92 -18.92 -28.68
C GLU A 649 5.53 -19.38 -28.24
N ALA A 650 4.58 -18.44 -28.25
CA ALA A 650 3.18 -18.74 -28.01
C ALA A 650 2.25 -17.75 -28.71
N THR A 651 1.13 -18.25 -29.22
CA THR A 651 -0.01 -17.45 -29.69
C THR A 651 -1.17 -17.68 -28.73
N PHE A 652 -1.68 -16.62 -28.11
CA PHE A 652 -2.84 -16.68 -27.21
C PHE A 652 -4.11 -16.56 -28.04
N ASN A 653 -4.69 -17.69 -28.44
CA ASN A 653 -5.74 -17.73 -29.45
C ASN A 653 -7.09 -17.25 -28.92
N GLN A 654 -7.44 -17.58 -27.68
CA GLN A 654 -8.77 -17.34 -27.14
C GLN A 654 -8.74 -17.10 -25.63
N TYR A 655 -9.52 -16.11 -25.21
CA TYR A 655 -9.84 -15.81 -23.82
C TYR A 655 -11.33 -16.03 -23.57
N GLY A 656 -11.65 -16.49 -22.38
CA GLY A 656 -13.01 -16.62 -21.89
C GLY A 656 -13.61 -15.28 -21.47
N THR A 657 -14.88 -15.32 -21.08
CA THR A 657 -15.67 -14.14 -20.69
C THR A 657 -15.13 -13.38 -19.49
N LYS A 658 -14.28 -14.01 -18.66
CA LYS A 658 -13.65 -13.41 -17.46
C LYS A 658 -12.17 -13.06 -17.68
N GLY A 659 -11.70 -13.06 -18.93
CA GLY A 659 -10.29 -12.81 -19.26
C GLY A 659 -9.35 -14.00 -18.98
N ASN A 660 -9.90 -15.15 -18.64
CA ASN A 660 -9.16 -16.40 -18.47
C ASN A 660 -8.68 -16.94 -19.82
N LEU A 661 -7.40 -17.31 -19.96
CA LEU A 661 -6.88 -17.91 -21.20
C LEU A 661 -7.51 -19.31 -21.38
N GLU A 662 -8.21 -19.53 -22.49
CA GLU A 662 -8.87 -20.82 -22.80
C GLU A 662 -8.08 -21.63 -23.83
N GLN A 663 -7.33 -20.95 -24.72
CA GLN A 663 -6.48 -21.63 -25.70
C GLN A 663 -5.23 -20.83 -26.03
N TYR A 664 -4.09 -21.51 -26.12
CA TYR A 664 -2.89 -20.99 -26.76
C TYR A 664 -2.24 -22.05 -27.66
N THR A 665 -1.46 -21.62 -28.65
CA THR A 665 -0.64 -22.48 -29.51
C THR A 665 0.82 -22.27 -29.16
N THR A 666 1.56 -23.34 -28.90
CA THR A 666 3.00 -23.30 -28.63
C THR A 666 3.81 -23.05 -29.92
N LYS A 667 5.10 -22.76 -29.78
CA LYS A 667 6.07 -22.64 -30.88
C LYS A 667 5.99 -23.78 -31.89
N GLU A 668 5.83 -25.01 -31.41
CA GLU A 668 5.79 -26.22 -32.23
C GLU A 668 4.45 -26.42 -32.94
N GLY A 669 3.56 -25.43 -32.89
CA GLY A 669 2.22 -25.51 -33.47
C GLY A 669 1.25 -26.38 -32.68
N VAL A 670 1.64 -26.86 -31.49
CA VAL A 670 0.80 -27.71 -30.64
C VAL A 670 -0.22 -26.82 -29.90
N PRO A 671 -1.53 -27.01 -30.10
CA PRO A 671 -2.55 -26.30 -29.36
C PRO A 671 -2.66 -26.83 -27.92
N VAL A 672 -2.84 -25.92 -26.98
CA VAL A 672 -3.10 -26.21 -25.57
C VAL A 672 -4.40 -25.53 -25.17
N THR A 673 -5.32 -26.34 -24.64
CA THR A 673 -6.63 -25.91 -24.15
C THR A 673 -6.66 -25.92 -22.62
N LEU A 674 -7.22 -24.88 -22.03
CA LEU A 674 -7.48 -24.76 -20.60
C LEU A 674 -8.98 -24.70 -20.37
N VAL A 675 -9.49 -25.64 -19.57
CA VAL A 675 -10.89 -25.68 -19.14
C VAL A 675 -10.98 -25.10 -17.75
N TRP A 676 -11.90 -24.15 -17.57
CA TRP A 676 -12.09 -23.44 -16.31
C TRP A 676 -13.40 -23.85 -15.65
N GLY A 677 -13.30 -24.28 -14.39
CA GLY A 677 -14.41 -24.66 -13.52
C GLY A 677 -14.49 -23.74 -12.30
N TYR A 678 -15.25 -24.15 -11.28
CA TYR A 678 -15.51 -23.36 -10.07
C TYR A 678 -15.98 -21.94 -10.44
N LYS A 679 -17.00 -21.86 -11.29
CA LYS A 679 -17.52 -20.63 -11.92
C LYS A 679 -16.46 -19.89 -12.71
N LYS A 680 -15.63 -20.61 -13.46
CA LYS A 680 -14.51 -20.10 -14.27
C LYS A 680 -13.39 -19.40 -13.47
N THR A 681 -13.25 -19.71 -12.19
CA THR A 681 -12.20 -19.11 -11.33
C THR A 681 -10.93 -19.94 -11.28
N GLN A 682 -11.01 -21.25 -11.54
CA GLN A 682 -9.89 -22.17 -11.46
C GLN A 682 -9.78 -23.06 -12.71
N PRO A 683 -8.56 -23.39 -13.19
CA PRO A 683 -8.38 -24.35 -14.27
C PRO A 683 -8.59 -25.77 -13.75
N ILE A 684 -9.56 -26.49 -14.31
CA ILE A 684 -9.88 -27.88 -13.93
C ILE A 684 -9.28 -28.91 -14.88
N ALA A 685 -8.90 -28.50 -16.10
CA ALA A 685 -8.18 -29.34 -17.04
C ALA A 685 -7.24 -28.52 -17.95
N LYS A 686 -6.04 -29.07 -18.20
CA LYS A 686 -5.10 -28.62 -19.24
C LYS A 686 -4.94 -29.76 -20.25
N ILE A 687 -5.23 -29.48 -21.52
CA ILE A 687 -5.21 -30.46 -22.61
C ILE A 687 -4.18 -30.00 -23.64
N GLU A 688 -3.08 -30.72 -23.78
CA GLU A 688 -2.05 -30.47 -24.78
C GLU A 688 -2.27 -31.37 -26.00
N GLY A 689 -2.32 -30.79 -27.19
CA GLY A 689 -2.58 -31.49 -28.45
C GLY A 689 -4.02 -31.35 -28.99
N ALA A 690 -4.89 -30.55 -28.38
CA ALA A 690 -6.23 -30.28 -28.88
C ALA A 690 -6.63 -28.80 -28.76
N THR A 691 -7.41 -28.33 -29.74
CA THR A 691 -8.03 -27.00 -29.73
C THR A 691 -9.26 -26.95 -28.83
N TYR A 692 -9.66 -25.75 -28.41
CA TYR A 692 -10.84 -25.54 -27.59
C TYR A 692 -12.10 -26.03 -28.31
N ALA A 693 -12.21 -25.84 -29.63
CA ALA A 693 -13.33 -26.31 -30.42
C ALA A 693 -13.49 -27.85 -30.40
N GLN A 694 -12.38 -28.59 -30.34
CA GLN A 694 -12.40 -30.06 -30.25
C GLN A 694 -12.75 -30.54 -28.84
N VAL A 695 -12.40 -29.77 -27.81
CA VAL A 695 -12.60 -30.13 -26.40
C VAL A 695 -13.99 -29.71 -25.89
N ALA A 696 -14.50 -28.55 -26.35
CA ALA A 696 -15.72 -27.90 -25.86
C ALA A 696 -16.98 -28.80 -25.79
N PRO A 697 -17.23 -29.74 -26.72
CA PRO A 697 -18.39 -30.63 -26.63
C PRO A 697 -18.38 -31.55 -25.40
N TYR A 698 -17.23 -31.75 -24.75
CA TYR A 698 -17.02 -32.77 -23.72
C TYR A 698 -16.82 -32.21 -22.30
N ILE A 699 -16.85 -30.89 -22.11
CA ILE A 699 -16.48 -30.26 -20.83
C ILE A 699 -17.67 -29.92 -19.94
N ALA A 700 -18.91 -29.96 -20.44
CA ALA A 700 -20.08 -29.49 -19.71
C ALA A 700 -20.26 -30.21 -18.35
N ASP A 701 -20.01 -31.52 -18.32
CA ASP A 701 -20.16 -32.35 -17.12
C ASP A 701 -19.11 -32.01 -16.04
N ILE A 702 -17.83 -31.91 -16.42
CA ILE A 702 -16.75 -31.58 -15.48
C ILE A 702 -16.87 -30.15 -14.95
N VAL A 703 -17.32 -29.20 -15.78
CA VAL A 703 -17.58 -27.82 -15.35
C VAL A 703 -18.74 -27.80 -14.36
N SER A 704 -19.88 -28.40 -14.70
CA SER A 704 -21.06 -28.42 -13.82
C SER A 704 -20.77 -29.08 -12.48
N LYS A 705 -19.98 -30.16 -12.46
CA LYS A 705 -19.60 -30.84 -11.20
C LYS A 705 -18.60 -30.01 -10.39
N SER A 706 -17.67 -29.32 -11.05
CA SER A 706 -16.73 -28.43 -10.36
C SER A 706 -17.42 -27.22 -9.73
N ASP A 707 -18.49 -26.71 -10.37
CA ASP A 707 -19.27 -25.60 -9.84
C ASP A 707 -20.11 -25.99 -8.61
N LEU A 708 -20.35 -27.30 -8.43
CA LEU A 708 -21.07 -27.87 -7.28
C LEU A 708 -20.14 -28.45 -6.20
N ASP A 709 -18.83 -28.42 -6.43
CA ASP A 709 -17.85 -28.98 -5.51
C ASP A 709 -17.65 -28.05 -4.29
N VAL A 710 -17.92 -28.60 -3.11
CA VAL A 710 -17.95 -27.88 -1.84
C VAL A 710 -17.29 -28.61 -0.69
N ASP A 711 -17.06 -29.92 -0.84
CA ASP A 711 -16.56 -30.83 0.18
C ASP A 711 -16.00 -32.12 -0.44
N ALA A 712 -15.40 -32.98 0.38
CA ALA A 712 -14.81 -34.24 -0.06
C ALA A 712 -15.80 -35.19 -0.79
N ALA A 713 -17.10 -35.11 -0.51
CA ALA A 713 -18.10 -35.98 -1.15
C ALA A 713 -18.40 -35.52 -2.58
N SER A 714 -18.60 -34.21 -2.75
CA SER A 714 -18.80 -33.58 -4.06
C SER A 714 -17.52 -33.59 -4.91
N GLU A 715 -16.35 -33.44 -4.30
CA GLU A 715 -15.06 -33.59 -4.97
C GLU A 715 -14.89 -35.00 -5.56
N LYS A 716 -15.29 -36.06 -4.83
CA LYS A 716 -15.23 -37.43 -5.35
C LYS A 716 -16.08 -37.62 -6.62
N ILE A 717 -17.23 -36.94 -6.70
CA ILE A 717 -18.09 -36.93 -7.88
C ILE A 717 -17.38 -36.22 -9.04
N LEU A 718 -16.74 -35.07 -8.77
CA LEU A 718 -15.94 -34.34 -9.75
C LEU A 718 -14.76 -35.17 -10.26
N LEU A 719 -13.98 -35.79 -9.37
CA LEU A 719 -12.85 -36.66 -9.72
C LEU A 719 -13.28 -37.79 -10.66
N SER A 720 -14.41 -38.43 -10.39
CA SER A 720 -14.95 -39.50 -11.24
C SER A 720 -15.29 -38.98 -12.66
N ALA A 721 -15.80 -37.75 -12.77
CA ALA A 721 -16.07 -37.12 -14.05
C ALA A 721 -14.80 -36.68 -14.78
N LEU A 722 -13.80 -36.17 -14.06
CA LEU A 722 -12.48 -35.85 -14.60
C LEU A 722 -11.79 -37.10 -15.14
N ASP A 723 -11.86 -38.23 -14.41
CA ASP A 723 -11.31 -39.51 -14.86
C ASP A 723 -12.03 -40.02 -16.12
N THR A 724 -13.36 -39.85 -16.19
CA THR A 724 -14.12 -40.16 -17.41
C THR A 724 -13.71 -39.27 -18.59
N PHE A 725 -13.56 -37.96 -18.36
CA PHE A 725 -13.13 -36.99 -19.37
C PHE A 725 -11.73 -37.31 -19.91
N ARG A 726 -10.79 -37.65 -19.02
CA ARG A 726 -9.41 -38.03 -19.39
C ARG A 726 -9.36 -39.26 -20.29
N ASN A 727 -10.29 -40.20 -20.11
CA ASN A 727 -10.38 -41.44 -20.87
C ASN A 727 -11.32 -41.34 -22.10
N ASN A 728 -11.73 -40.13 -22.49
CA ASN A 728 -12.61 -39.91 -23.63
C ASN A 728 -11.92 -40.33 -24.94
N ALA A 729 -12.54 -41.28 -25.65
CA ALA A 729 -12.02 -41.81 -26.91
C ALA A 729 -11.84 -40.75 -28.02
N ASN A 730 -12.54 -39.62 -27.95
CA ASN A 730 -12.41 -38.52 -28.92
C ASN A 730 -11.20 -37.61 -28.65
N LEU A 731 -10.50 -37.79 -27.51
CA LEU A 731 -9.32 -37.02 -27.12
C LEU A 731 -8.05 -37.89 -27.05
N ILE A 732 -8.07 -39.06 -27.71
CA ILE A 732 -6.90 -39.94 -27.81
C ILE A 732 -5.72 -39.20 -28.46
N GLY A 733 -4.52 -39.37 -27.89
CA GLY A 733 -3.28 -38.73 -28.37
C GLY A 733 -3.01 -37.35 -27.75
N THR A 734 -3.92 -36.85 -26.89
CA THR A 734 -3.70 -35.62 -26.11
C THR A 734 -3.09 -35.92 -24.75
N GLN A 735 -2.40 -34.95 -24.15
CA GLN A 735 -1.93 -35.03 -22.77
C GLN A 735 -2.85 -34.21 -21.87
N ILE A 736 -3.55 -34.88 -20.95
CA ILE A 736 -4.55 -34.25 -20.10
C ILE A 736 -4.05 -34.22 -18.65
N THR A 737 -3.94 -33.03 -18.09
CA THR A 737 -3.77 -32.81 -16.65
C THR A 737 -5.07 -32.27 -16.07
N THR A 738 -5.54 -32.81 -14.94
CA THR A 738 -6.77 -32.38 -14.27
C THR A 738 -6.49 -31.92 -12.85
N TYR A 739 -7.33 -31.02 -12.34
CA TYR A 739 -7.16 -30.37 -11.06
C TYR A 739 -8.49 -30.28 -10.32
N THR A 740 -8.46 -30.42 -9.00
CA THR A 740 -9.55 -30.06 -8.09
C THR A 740 -9.05 -29.09 -7.02
N TYR A 741 -9.96 -28.35 -6.40
CA TYR A 741 -9.63 -27.27 -5.48
C TYR A 741 -10.64 -27.16 -4.34
N ASP A 742 -10.15 -26.71 -3.18
CA ASP A 742 -10.95 -26.03 -2.19
C ASP A 742 -10.85 -24.51 -2.43
N PRO A 743 -11.91 -23.83 -2.90
CA PRO A 743 -11.86 -22.39 -3.16
C PRO A 743 -11.40 -21.59 -1.94
N LEU A 744 -10.52 -20.60 -2.16
CA LEU A 744 -9.85 -19.77 -1.15
C LEU A 744 -8.83 -20.50 -0.24
N ILE A 745 -8.57 -21.79 -0.47
CA ILE A 745 -7.53 -22.57 0.23
C ILE A 745 -6.43 -22.97 -0.77
N GLY A 746 -6.78 -23.74 -1.80
CA GLY A 746 -5.83 -24.14 -2.84
C GLY A 746 -6.24 -25.42 -3.58
N ALA A 747 -5.32 -25.94 -4.39
CA ALA A 747 -5.54 -27.21 -5.09
C ALA A 747 -5.61 -28.36 -4.09
N THR A 748 -6.50 -29.31 -4.31
CA THR A 748 -6.69 -30.52 -3.48
C THR A 748 -6.16 -31.74 -4.21
N THR A 749 -6.30 -31.80 -5.53
CA THR A 749 -5.65 -32.83 -6.35
C THR A 749 -5.04 -32.28 -7.64
N ILE A 750 -3.96 -32.91 -8.07
CA ILE A 750 -3.40 -32.75 -9.42
C ILE A 750 -3.20 -34.14 -10.00
N THR A 751 -3.85 -34.43 -11.13
CA THR A 751 -3.62 -35.68 -11.86
C THR A 751 -2.89 -35.36 -13.17
N PRO A 752 -1.57 -35.60 -13.27
CA PRO A 752 -0.78 -35.41 -14.49
C PRO A 752 -1.16 -36.41 -15.60
N PRO A 753 -0.66 -36.28 -16.84
CA PRO A 753 -1.01 -37.18 -17.95
C PRO A 753 -0.66 -38.65 -17.69
N SER A 754 0.33 -38.91 -16.83
CA SER A 754 0.69 -40.27 -16.39
C SER A 754 -0.41 -40.98 -15.58
N GLY A 755 -1.36 -40.23 -15.03
CA GLY A 755 -2.41 -40.74 -14.14
C GLY A 755 -2.00 -40.85 -12.67
N ALA A 756 -0.74 -40.62 -12.31
CA ALA A 756 -0.27 -40.66 -10.93
C ALA A 756 -0.73 -39.42 -10.15
N ARG A 757 -1.87 -39.52 -9.46
CA ARG A 757 -2.50 -38.40 -8.77
C ARG A 757 -1.72 -37.98 -7.52
N GLU A 758 -1.52 -36.68 -7.40
CA GLU A 758 -1.02 -35.98 -6.23
C GLU A 758 -2.20 -35.41 -5.42
N ILE A 759 -2.17 -35.56 -4.10
CA ILE A 759 -3.17 -35.05 -3.16
C ILE A 759 -2.49 -34.03 -2.26
N TYR A 760 -3.07 -32.84 -2.18
CA TYR A 760 -2.53 -31.68 -1.46
C TYR A 760 -3.30 -31.51 -0.16
N GLN A 761 -2.59 -31.54 0.97
CA GLN A 761 -3.17 -31.50 2.31
C GLN A 761 -2.80 -30.20 3.02
N TYR A 762 -3.76 -29.60 3.71
CA TYR A 762 -3.61 -28.31 4.37
C TYR A 762 -3.78 -28.45 5.87
N ASP A 763 -3.04 -27.63 6.61
CA ASP A 763 -3.20 -27.50 8.06
C ASP A 763 -4.48 -26.74 8.43
N LEU A 764 -4.78 -26.67 9.74
CA LEU A 764 -5.96 -25.95 10.25
C LEU A 764 -5.90 -24.43 10.03
N GLY A 765 -4.72 -23.90 9.70
CA GLY A 765 -4.51 -22.51 9.29
C GLY A 765 -4.74 -22.26 7.80
N ASN A 766 -5.15 -23.29 7.03
CA ASN A 766 -5.29 -23.30 5.57
C ASN A 766 -3.95 -23.10 4.82
N ARG A 767 -2.84 -23.59 5.37
CA ARG A 767 -1.52 -23.58 4.71
C ARG A 767 -1.18 -24.99 4.23
N LEU A 768 -0.49 -25.11 3.09
CA LEU A 768 -0.12 -26.40 2.51
C LEU A 768 0.85 -27.14 3.44
N GLU A 769 0.43 -28.25 4.02
CA GLU A 769 1.22 -29.04 4.97
C GLU A 769 2.02 -30.12 4.24
N SER A 770 1.38 -30.86 3.33
CA SER A 770 2.02 -31.95 2.61
C SER A 770 1.40 -32.22 1.24
N VAL A 771 2.14 -32.92 0.39
CA VAL A 771 1.64 -33.50 -0.86
C VAL A 771 1.91 -35.00 -0.81
N VAL A 772 0.88 -35.81 -1.04
CA VAL A 772 0.94 -37.27 -0.96
C VAL A 772 0.46 -37.92 -2.26
N ASP A 773 0.82 -39.19 -2.49
CA ASP A 773 0.25 -39.99 -3.57
C ASP A 773 -1.08 -40.67 -3.15
N GLU A 774 -1.73 -41.39 -4.09
CA GLU A 774 -2.99 -42.12 -3.81
C GLU A 774 -2.85 -43.26 -2.78
N ARG A 775 -1.62 -43.66 -2.43
CA ARG A 775 -1.34 -44.66 -1.39
C ARG A 775 -1.02 -44.00 -0.04
N GLY A 776 -1.01 -42.67 0.03
CA GLY A 776 -0.68 -41.89 1.22
C GLY A 776 0.82 -41.73 1.47
N ASN A 777 1.70 -42.04 0.50
CA ASN A 777 3.12 -41.78 0.64
C ASN A 777 3.41 -40.29 0.46
N ILE A 778 4.19 -39.71 1.37
CA ILE A 778 4.60 -38.30 1.31
C ILE A 778 5.55 -38.09 0.13
N LEU A 779 5.15 -37.20 -0.77
CA LEU A 779 5.96 -36.71 -1.88
C LEU A 779 6.72 -35.43 -1.49
N LYS A 780 6.05 -34.55 -0.73
CA LYS A 780 6.60 -33.29 -0.21
C LYS A 780 5.98 -32.95 1.14
N GLU A 781 6.73 -32.29 2.00
CA GLU A 781 6.29 -31.78 3.30
C GLU A 781 6.80 -30.34 3.47
N TYR A 782 5.99 -29.49 4.10
CA TYR A 782 6.29 -28.08 4.30
C TYR A 782 6.22 -27.73 5.79
N GLN A 783 7.21 -26.97 6.25
CA GLN A 783 7.25 -26.44 7.61
C GLN A 783 7.24 -24.91 7.57
N TYR A 784 6.31 -24.31 8.30
CA TYR A 784 6.15 -22.86 8.37
C TYR A 784 6.76 -22.33 9.66
N ASN A 785 7.79 -21.51 9.52
CA ASN A 785 8.39 -20.78 10.63
C ASN A 785 7.85 -19.35 10.60
N TYR A 786 7.37 -18.84 11.74
CA TYR A 786 7.02 -17.43 11.85
C TYR A 786 8.32 -16.63 11.84
N LYS A 787 8.30 -15.50 11.13
CA LYS A 787 9.44 -14.58 11.12
C LYS A 787 9.63 -14.08 12.56
N HIS A 788 10.76 -14.50 13.16
CA HIS A 788 11.20 -14.00 14.46
C HIS A 788 11.61 -12.55 14.32
#